data_AF-A0A952P5Q8-F1
#
_entry.id   AF-A0A952P5Q8-F1
#
_cell.length_a   1.000
_cell.length_b   1.000
_cell.length_c   1.000
_cell.angle_alpha   90.00
_cell.angle_beta   90.00
_cell.angle_gamma   90.00
#
_symmetry.space_group_name_H-M   'P 1'
#
loop_
_entity.id
_entity.type
_entity.pdbx_description
1 polymer ?
#
loop_
_entity_poly.entity_id
_entity_poly.type
_entity_poly.pdbx_seq_one_letter_code
_entity_poly.pdbx_strand_id
1 'polypeptide(L)'
;MKKRTLKKMTMGLGLVAGVSLMSACTKTVPYDPVYKEKVHAKSEIDTGAEYLYVASSDASSRDDMGTSDATPYMQGQEKIVKFRFTEDTLRIVEIEEDARLKSNELNEKILLEIPIQHVEYRCAEDRYGKCTNKEEENNEKNWANKANFIPDLSKVKSPGLSLLPVESGKLWGDSCYRETSSRFLDYKLEKGALNIQVEKTFTASIDCLSSLNGLQSLSDLQSRIVYHYSFTKLNGITSKDYKTVSYPRKDEGTFGFFSTEYRKYDVDFTRTEKMRQDFMNRWNPDRKEVVYYMTENFNKPEFAAIKKASETAFARVNQGLKDAGIDLRLTLKDGSGKASGDARNSMLIMVEDPVAGGPLGYGPSVANPRTGEIVSARVVMYYGNMLQGLSMTYDELVKEMKREKKNGDLFKASAAADGKKASASMNGRVLSDELKNEMSMRNSITSRLAAKLARDASQSYGKIRHESLQKGSKNLSSATTRWTTDNFARMSEKQFMKLTMQSAAKSEPEDRIAAMSSGHCMYPSELFPFDEAIAKGLDSKLSGDLKPWEDLSDAEKNEVIALVGPEIWIPTLIHEIGHNLGLRHNFGGSEDKDNFYSAAELAKMNVKHKVPYSSVMDYGQRELNLLPTLGKYDIAALKFGYLRQVEKADGKFVEVKTTIKDLEKADANLKLKDYQYCSDEHVEVNPNCKRFDEGTTRTEIVTSLIEQYEKFYNLRNLRRGRENFTQMTDRGYMGRIRSTFGYIRAFMENYEMIKARFKVADNDEAWTQVEWLKDVKNAALISGRFFVKVLKTPDLHCAIARRSEP
;
A
#
# COMPACT_ATOMS: atom_id res chain seq x y z
N MET A 1 56.84 -36.86 -1.51
CA MET A 1 57.96 -37.57 -2.17
C MET A 1 59.14 -36.62 -2.33
N LYS A 2 60.34 -37.04 -1.87
CA LYS A 2 61.72 -36.45 -2.01
C LYS A 2 61.86 -34.94 -1.73
N LYS A 3 62.45 -34.40 -0.65
CA LYS A 3 63.58 -34.71 0.25
C LYS A 3 64.98 -34.83 -0.42
N ARG A 4 65.89 -33.96 0.08
CA ARG A 4 67.37 -33.99 0.13
C ARG A 4 68.09 -33.41 -1.11
N THR A 5 69.17 -32.63 -0.99
CA THR A 5 70.36 -32.80 -0.12
C THR A 5 71.13 -31.46 -0.03
N LEU A 6 71.37 -30.85 1.14
CA LEU A 6 72.56 -30.96 2.02
C LEU A 6 73.94 -30.85 1.33
N LYS A 7 74.72 -29.82 1.68
CA LYS A 7 76.01 -29.96 2.38
C LYS A 7 76.54 -28.63 2.96
N LYS A 8 76.78 -28.65 4.28
CA LYS A 8 77.64 -27.72 5.02
C LYS A 8 79.10 -28.10 4.80
N MET A 9 80.02 -27.11 4.81
CA MET A 9 81.37 -27.31 5.33
C MET A 9 81.91 -26.01 5.96
N THR A 10 81.92 -26.03 7.30
CA THR A 10 82.85 -25.41 8.26
C THR A 10 84.31 -25.47 7.77
N MET A 11 85.31 -24.66 8.14
CA MET A 11 85.56 -23.66 9.20
C MET A 11 86.98 -23.11 8.91
N GLY A 12 87.27 -21.86 9.26
CA GLY A 12 88.63 -21.31 9.16
C GLY A 12 88.76 -19.96 9.84
N LEU A 13 89.27 -19.96 11.06
CA LEU A 13 89.56 -18.80 11.92
C LEU A 13 90.50 -17.79 11.25
N GLY A 14 90.27 -16.51 11.53
CA GLY A 14 91.21 -15.43 11.25
C GLY A 14 90.72 -14.10 11.83
N LEU A 15 90.91 -13.93 13.14
CA LEU A 15 90.69 -12.69 13.88
C LEU A 15 91.75 -11.66 13.47
N VAL A 16 91.37 -10.59 12.76
CA VAL A 16 92.08 -9.30 12.81
C VAL A 16 91.03 -8.20 12.82
N ALA A 17 91.00 -7.46 13.91
CA ALA A 17 90.17 -6.29 14.13
C ALA A 17 90.60 -5.16 13.19
N GLY A 18 89.72 -4.80 12.26
CA GLY A 18 89.78 -3.57 11.49
C GLY A 18 88.52 -2.76 11.75
N VAL A 19 88.64 -1.70 12.54
CA VAL A 19 87.61 -0.68 12.76
C VAL A 19 87.29 -0.08 11.39
N SER A 20 86.27 -0.63 10.76
CA SER A 20 85.66 -0.08 9.56
C SER A 20 84.40 0.62 10.04
N LEU A 21 84.35 1.94 9.88
CA LEU A 21 83.12 2.72 10.02
C LEU A 21 82.07 2.10 9.08
N MET A 22 81.25 1.18 9.60
CA MET A 22 80.00 0.84 8.97
C MET A 22 79.07 2.02 9.22
N SER A 23 79.02 2.93 8.24
CA SER A 23 77.78 3.57 7.84
C SER A 23 76.77 2.46 7.53
N ALA A 24 76.23 1.84 8.59
CA ALA A 24 75.10 0.98 8.49
C ALA A 24 73.97 1.88 8.02
N CYS A 25 73.61 1.75 6.74
CA CYS A 25 72.29 2.09 6.26
C CYS A 25 71.32 1.44 7.26
N THR A 26 70.79 2.24 8.18
CA THR A 26 69.67 1.86 9.02
C THR A 26 68.55 1.64 8.02
N LYS A 27 68.36 0.39 7.60
CA LYS A 27 67.10 -0.03 6.98
C LYS A 27 66.03 0.45 7.95
N THR A 28 65.30 1.48 7.55
CA THR A 28 64.12 1.95 8.26
C THR A 28 63.26 0.73 8.53
N VAL A 29 63.10 0.37 9.80
CA VAL A 29 62.22 -0.72 10.21
C VAL A 29 60.84 -0.35 9.67
N PRO A 30 60.23 -1.16 8.78
CA PRO A 30 58.92 -0.84 8.25
C PRO A 30 57.94 -0.70 9.40
N TYR A 31 57.05 0.30 9.31
CA TYR A 31 55.97 0.45 10.27
C TYR A 31 55.14 -0.84 10.29
N ASP A 32 54.91 -1.39 11.48
CA ASP A 32 54.12 -2.60 11.72
C ASP A 32 52.73 -2.19 12.24
N PRO A 33 51.75 -1.94 11.34
CA PRO A 33 50.42 -1.49 11.73
C PRO A 33 49.63 -2.63 12.37
N VAL A 34 48.75 -2.28 13.31
CA VAL A 34 47.76 -3.23 13.82
C VAL A 34 46.71 -3.44 12.72
N TYR A 35 46.32 -4.69 12.48
CA TYR A 35 45.20 -4.98 11.58
C TYR A 35 43.91 -4.38 12.15
N LYS A 36 43.27 -3.50 11.38
CA LYS A 36 42.07 -2.75 11.76
C LYS A 36 40.91 -3.14 10.86
N GLU A 37 40.00 -3.96 11.36
CA GLU A 37 38.75 -4.24 10.67
C GLU A 37 37.64 -3.31 11.18
N LYS A 38 36.94 -2.61 10.27
CA LYS A 38 35.74 -1.80 10.58
C LYS A 38 35.93 -0.71 11.65
N VAL A 39 37.14 -0.12 11.71
CA VAL A 39 37.42 1.05 12.53
C VAL A 39 36.91 2.30 11.81
N HIS A 40 36.02 3.05 12.46
CA HIS A 40 35.45 4.30 11.95
C HIS A 40 35.90 5.48 12.79
N ALA A 41 36.19 6.61 12.15
CA ALA A 41 36.40 7.86 12.87
C ALA A 41 35.06 8.35 13.43
N LYS A 42 35.04 8.79 14.70
CA LYS A 42 33.83 9.38 15.29
C LYS A 42 33.33 10.59 14.49
N SER A 43 34.24 11.32 13.84
CA SER A 43 33.91 12.44 12.96
C SER A 43 33.11 12.07 11.70
N GLU A 44 33.03 10.79 11.34
CA GLU A 44 32.13 10.32 10.28
C GLU A 44 30.65 10.46 10.67
N ILE A 45 30.35 10.47 11.98
CA ILE A 45 29.01 10.68 12.54
C ILE A 45 28.95 12.06 13.17
N ASP A 46 28.13 12.95 12.60
CA ASP A 46 27.91 14.29 13.12
C ASP A 46 26.83 14.26 14.21
N THR A 47 27.23 14.06 15.47
CA THR A 47 26.30 14.02 16.61
C THR A 47 25.57 15.34 16.86
N GLY A 48 26.05 16.46 16.29
CA GLY A 48 25.38 17.75 16.35
C GLY A 48 24.21 17.87 15.37
N ALA A 49 24.24 17.10 14.27
CA ALA A 49 23.25 17.14 13.22
C ALA A 49 22.00 16.31 13.54
N GLU A 50 20.88 16.73 12.93
CA GLU A 50 19.64 15.95 12.89
C GLU A 50 19.65 15.04 11.65
N TYR A 51 19.11 13.83 11.83
CA TYR A 51 18.99 12.83 10.79
C TYR A 51 17.52 12.44 10.64
N LEU A 52 17.11 12.19 9.41
CA LEU A 52 15.87 11.50 9.09
C LEU A 52 16.12 10.00 9.23
N TYR A 53 15.36 9.37 10.10
CA TYR A 53 15.30 7.94 10.30
C TYR A 53 14.11 7.36 9.54
N VAL A 54 14.33 6.31 8.77
CA VAL A 54 13.28 5.50 8.15
C VAL A 54 13.65 4.03 8.33
N ALA A 55 12.72 3.25 8.87
CA ALA A 55 12.80 1.80 8.84
C ALA A 55 11.94 1.25 7.71
N SER A 56 12.42 0.25 7.00
CA SER A 56 11.64 -0.50 6.01
C SER A 56 11.96 -1.98 6.04
N SER A 57 11.06 -2.84 5.57
CA SER A 57 11.48 -4.13 5.04
C SER A 57 12.06 -3.92 3.63
N ASP A 58 13.06 -4.70 3.25
CA ASP A 58 13.48 -4.88 1.87
C ASP A 58 12.88 -6.22 1.39
N ALA A 59 13.68 -7.16 0.91
CA ALA A 59 13.20 -8.49 0.53
C ALA A 59 12.73 -9.31 1.75
N SER A 60 11.66 -10.09 1.55
CA SER A 60 11.21 -11.13 2.48
C SER A 60 11.06 -12.46 1.75
N SER A 61 11.11 -13.56 2.51
CA SER A 61 10.70 -14.87 2.00
C SER A 61 9.24 -14.81 1.58
N ARG A 62 8.88 -15.63 0.59
CA ARG A 62 7.50 -15.84 0.17
C ARG A 62 6.60 -16.11 1.39
N ASP A 63 5.70 -15.18 1.72
CA ASP A 63 4.63 -15.41 2.69
C ASP A 63 3.56 -16.22 1.97
N ASP A 64 3.69 -17.54 1.99
CA ASP A 64 2.73 -18.44 1.35
C ASP A 64 1.45 -18.61 2.16
N MET A 65 1.50 -18.34 3.47
CA MET A 65 0.45 -18.69 4.42
C MET A 65 -0.54 -17.56 4.71
N GLY A 66 -0.36 -16.39 4.10
CA GLY A 66 -1.39 -15.35 4.03
C GLY A 66 -1.60 -14.62 5.35
N THR A 67 -0.53 -14.43 6.11
CA THR A 67 -0.53 -13.53 7.27
C THR A 67 -0.36 -12.06 6.88
N SER A 68 0.02 -11.76 5.63
CA SER A 68 0.07 -10.44 4.96
C SER A 68 1.01 -9.39 5.58
N ASP A 69 1.27 -9.43 6.89
CA ASP A 69 2.14 -8.47 7.57
C ASP A 69 3.62 -8.64 7.17
N ALA A 70 4.01 -9.82 6.66
CA ALA A 70 5.37 -10.11 6.18
C ALA A 70 5.64 -9.66 4.73
N THR A 71 4.75 -8.85 4.16
CA THR A 71 4.89 -8.33 2.79
C THR A 71 6.25 -7.60 2.61
N PRO A 72 6.99 -7.87 1.51
CA PRO A 72 8.28 -7.25 1.26
C PRO A 72 8.12 -5.76 0.91
N TYR A 73 9.18 -4.99 1.18
CA TYR A 73 9.30 -3.56 0.83
C TYR A 73 8.31 -2.61 1.54
N MET A 74 7.80 -2.99 2.71
CA MET A 74 6.95 -2.14 3.55
C MET A 74 7.76 -1.02 4.21
N GLN A 75 7.21 0.18 4.25
CA GLN A 75 7.85 1.34 4.87
C GLN A 75 7.23 1.64 6.23
N GLY A 76 8.08 1.85 7.23
CA GLY A 76 7.69 2.31 8.56
C GLY A 76 7.61 3.83 8.64
N GLN A 77 7.18 4.34 9.79
CA GLN A 77 7.06 5.77 10.01
C GLN A 77 8.42 6.44 10.18
N GLU A 78 8.61 7.57 9.49
CA GLU A 78 9.81 8.38 9.55
C GLU A 78 9.88 9.26 10.81
N LYS A 79 11.10 9.47 11.32
CA LYS A 79 11.36 10.25 12.55
C LYS A 79 12.60 11.12 12.40
N ILE A 80 12.67 12.22 13.15
CA ILE A 80 13.90 13.00 13.27
C ILE A 80 14.66 12.52 14.50
N VAL A 81 15.94 12.19 14.31
CA VAL A 81 16.79 11.56 15.32
C VAL A 81 18.16 12.22 15.42
N LYS A 82 18.87 11.93 16.51
CA LYS A 82 20.28 12.26 16.71
C LYS A 82 21.08 11.05 17.16
N PHE A 83 22.37 11.08 16.84
CA PHE A 83 23.35 10.11 17.32
C PHE A 83 24.01 10.59 18.60
N ARG A 84 24.20 9.69 19.56
CA ARG A 84 24.91 9.95 20.82
C ARG A 84 25.87 8.81 21.15
N PHE A 85 27.14 9.13 21.33
CA PHE A 85 28.12 8.16 21.84
C PHE A 85 28.00 8.04 23.36
N THR A 86 27.86 6.82 23.86
CA THR A 86 28.06 6.44 25.26
C THR A 86 29.36 5.66 25.39
N GLU A 87 29.72 5.25 26.60
CA GLU A 87 30.90 4.42 26.86
C GLU A 87 30.89 3.10 26.08
N ASP A 88 29.72 2.52 25.88
CA ASP A 88 29.51 1.17 25.37
C ASP A 88 28.61 1.10 24.12
N THR A 89 27.91 2.18 23.77
CA THR A 89 26.94 2.19 22.66
C THR A 89 26.98 3.48 21.85
N LEU A 90 26.56 3.38 20.59
CA LEU A 90 26.06 4.49 19.79
C LEU A 90 24.53 4.45 19.85
N ARG A 91 23.95 5.41 20.57
CA ARG A 91 22.49 5.56 20.69
C ARG A 91 21.94 6.42 19.57
N ILE A 92 20.78 6.01 19.08
CA ILE A 92 19.93 6.77 18.18
C ILE A 92 18.70 7.18 18.97
N VAL A 93 18.51 8.48 19.15
CA VAL A 93 17.44 9.04 19.98
C VAL A 93 16.47 9.89 19.16
N GLU A 94 15.18 9.69 19.36
CA GLU A 94 14.13 10.62 18.92
C GLU A 94 14.23 11.90 19.74
N ILE A 95 14.22 13.04 19.07
CA ILE A 95 14.42 14.34 19.70
C ILE A 95 13.17 14.85 20.40
N GLU A 96 13.34 15.45 21.58
CA GLU A 96 12.28 16.21 22.25
C GLU A 96 12.06 17.54 21.51
N GLU A 97 10.85 17.72 21.00
CA GLU A 97 10.42 18.89 20.22
C GLU A 97 10.18 20.11 21.13
N ASP A 98 9.61 19.90 22.33
CA ASP A 98 9.29 20.99 23.25
C ASP A 98 10.53 21.47 24.01
N ALA A 99 10.94 22.72 23.73
CA ALA A 99 12.11 23.32 24.36
C ALA A 99 12.07 23.31 25.90
N ARG A 100 10.88 23.33 26.50
CA ARG A 100 10.69 23.29 27.98
C ARG A 100 11.05 21.93 28.57
N LEU A 101 11.02 20.87 27.76
CA LEU A 101 11.24 19.48 28.17
C LEU A 101 12.64 18.96 27.83
N LYS A 102 13.42 19.71 27.03
CA LYS A 102 14.75 19.31 26.54
C LYS A 102 15.82 19.13 27.62
N SER A 103 15.67 19.77 28.78
CA SER A 103 16.67 19.67 29.87
C SER A 103 16.62 18.32 30.60
N ASN A 104 15.52 17.57 30.49
CA ASN A 104 15.42 16.24 31.06
C ASN A 104 15.81 15.21 30.01
N GLU A 105 17.03 14.68 30.12
CA GLU A 105 17.55 13.66 29.19
C GLU A 105 16.71 12.38 29.15
N LEU A 106 15.92 12.10 30.20
CA LEU A 106 15.00 10.95 30.24
C LEU A 106 13.78 11.11 29.30
N ASN A 107 13.52 12.31 28.78
CA ASN A 107 12.45 12.53 27.81
C ASN A 107 12.83 12.09 26.39
N GLU A 108 14.12 11.89 26.12
CA GLU A 108 14.57 11.35 24.84
C GLU A 108 14.19 9.88 24.71
N LYS A 109 13.59 9.51 23.57
CA LYS A 109 13.22 8.12 23.32
C LYS A 109 14.33 7.44 22.56
N ILE A 110 14.93 6.42 23.17
CA ILE A 110 15.94 5.59 22.51
C ILE A 110 15.24 4.72 21.47
N LEU A 111 15.62 4.85 20.21
CA LEU A 111 15.07 4.05 19.11
C LEU A 111 15.94 2.81 18.86
N LEU A 112 17.25 3.01 18.69
CA LEU A 112 18.23 1.96 18.48
C LEU A 112 19.47 2.20 19.35
N GLU A 113 20.08 1.12 19.81
CA GLU A 113 21.40 1.12 20.45
C GLU A 113 22.31 0.14 19.70
N ILE A 114 23.42 0.66 19.20
CA ILE A 114 24.45 -0.13 18.53
C ILE A 114 25.61 -0.28 19.52
N PRO A 115 25.94 -1.47 20.02
CA PRO A 115 27.12 -1.64 20.85
C PRO A 115 28.39 -1.24 20.08
N ILE A 116 29.31 -0.55 20.75
CA ILE A 116 30.56 -0.08 20.15
C ILE A 116 31.74 -0.30 21.09
N GLN A 117 32.94 -0.39 20.50
CA GLN A 117 34.21 -0.28 21.22
C GLN A 117 34.92 0.99 20.78
N HIS A 118 35.25 1.87 21.72
CA HIS A 118 36.07 3.05 21.43
C HIS A 118 37.54 2.66 21.33
N VAL A 119 38.17 2.99 20.20
CA VAL A 119 39.56 2.61 19.92
C VAL A 119 40.36 3.82 19.46
N GLU A 120 41.63 3.83 19.82
CA GLU A 120 42.62 4.77 19.29
C GLU A 120 43.94 4.05 19.20
N TYR A 121 44.69 4.30 18.13
CA TYR A 121 45.97 3.65 17.89
C TYR A 121 47.08 4.69 17.96
N ARG A 122 48.20 4.32 18.56
CA ARG A 122 49.42 5.14 18.61
C ARG A 122 50.62 4.30 18.22
N CYS A 123 51.74 4.94 17.94
CA CYS A 123 53.00 4.20 17.89
C CYS A 123 53.38 3.75 19.31
N ALA A 124 53.72 2.48 19.47
CA ALA A 124 54.26 1.93 20.70
C ALA A 124 55.59 2.61 21.03
N GLU A 125 55.73 3.06 22.26
CA GLU A 125 56.90 3.79 22.74
C GLU A 125 57.88 2.85 23.45
N ASP A 126 59.18 3.10 23.29
CA ASP A 126 60.20 2.45 24.11
C ASP A 126 60.27 3.05 25.52
N ARG A 127 61.14 2.52 26.37
CA ARG A 127 61.37 3.02 27.75
C ARG A 127 61.80 4.50 27.84
N TYR A 128 62.11 5.14 26.71
CA TYR A 128 62.53 6.54 26.61
C TYR A 128 61.48 7.41 25.90
N GLY A 129 60.27 6.89 25.64
CA GLY A 129 59.20 7.62 24.97
C GLY A 129 59.38 7.76 23.46
N LYS A 130 60.22 6.93 22.82
CA LYS A 130 60.44 6.97 21.37
C LYS A 130 59.62 5.91 20.65
N CYS A 131 58.97 6.32 19.56
CA CYS A 131 58.21 5.43 18.67
C CYS A 131 59.07 4.27 18.14
N THR A 132 58.61 3.04 18.36
CA THR A 132 59.29 1.79 18.01
C THR A 132 58.98 1.28 16.59
N ASN A 133 58.29 2.08 15.78
CA ASN A 133 57.71 1.70 14.48
C ASN A 133 56.71 0.53 14.55
N LYS A 134 56.18 0.22 15.74
CA LYS A 134 55.08 -0.73 15.94
C LYS A 134 53.85 0.04 16.39
N GLU A 135 52.68 -0.25 15.84
CA GLU A 135 51.43 0.34 16.29
C GLU A 135 50.86 -0.45 17.49
N GLU A 136 50.24 0.25 18.44
CA GLU A 136 49.50 -0.33 19.56
C GLU A 136 48.20 0.42 19.81
N GLU A 137 47.23 -0.23 20.47
CA GLU A 137 46.04 0.46 20.96
C GLU A 137 46.40 1.34 22.17
N ASN A 138 45.98 2.60 22.12
CA ASN A 138 46.13 3.56 23.22
C ASN A 138 45.03 3.35 24.26
N ASN A 139 45.35 2.59 25.31
CA ASN A 139 44.47 2.32 26.45
C ASN A 139 44.52 3.41 27.54
N GLU A 140 45.39 4.41 27.41
CA GLU A 140 45.54 5.49 28.40
C GLU A 140 44.50 6.60 28.22
N LYS A 141 43.85 6.70 27.04
CA LYS A 141 42.79 7.68 26.81
C LYS A 141 41.43 7.18 27.29
N ASN A 142 40.71 8.08 27.96
CA ASN A 142 39.28 7.91 28.23
C ASN A 142 38.50 7.72 26.91
N TRP A 143 37.48 6.85 26.93
CA TRP A 143 36.63 6.52 25.78
C TRP A 143 36.11 7.76 25.04
N ALA A 144 35.76 8.83 25.77
CA ALA A 144 35.21 10.06 25.19
C ALA A 144 36.22 10.77 24.28
N ASN A 145 37.51 10.63 24.58
CA ASN A 145 38.62 11.28 23.88
C ASN A 145 39.25 10.40 22.79
N LYS A 146 38.90 9.10 22.73
CA LYS A 146 39.33 8.23 21.64
C LYS A 146 38.66 8.67 20.33
N ALA A 147 39.45 8.83 19.27
CA ALA A 147 38.99 9.39 18.00
C ALA A 147 38.15 8.41 17.15
N ASN A 148 38.26 7.11 17.40
CA ASN A 148 37.62 6.08 16.58
C ASN A 148 36.74 5.15 17.41
N PHE A 149 35.89 4.39 16.71
CA PHE A 149 35.05 3.36 17.28
C PHE A 149 34.90 2.18 16.32
N ILE A 150 34.56 1.03 16.87
CA ILE A 150 34.22 -0.20 16.14
C ILE A 150 32.80 -0.59 16.53
N PRO A 151 31.81 -0.59 15.61
CA PRO A 151 30.46 -1.00 15.92
C PRO A 151 30.27 -2.52 15.86
N ASP A 152 29.59 -3.09 16.86
CA ASP A 152 29.12 -4.48 16.86
C ASP A 152 27.65 -4.53 16.45
N LEU A 153 27.43 -4.47 15.14
CA LEU A 153 26.10 -4.46 14.52
C LEU A 153 25.37 -5.82 14.62
N SER A 154 26.06 -6.88 15.06
CA SER A 154 25.41 -8.17 15.34
C SER A 154 24.55 -8.13 16.61
N LYS A 155 24.78 -7.14 17.48
CA LYS A 155 24.12 -6.98 18.77
C LYS A 155 23.29 -5.69 18.86
N VAL A 156 22.87 -5.13 17.72
CA VAL A 156 21.97 -3.96 17.73
C VAL A 156 20.71 -4.28 18.54
N LYS A 157 20.40 -3.40 19.48
CA LYS A 157 19.16 -3.44 20.27
C LYS A 157 18.20 -2.42 19.72
N SER A 158 16.94 -2.80 19.57
CA SER A 158 15.84 -1.89 19.19
C SER A 158 14.87 -1.77 20.36
N PRO A 159 15.19 -0.99 21.41
CA PRO A 159 14.26 -0.73 22.49
C PRO A 159 13.02 0.05 22.00
N GLY A 160 13.14 0.78 20.89
CA GLY A 160 12.01 1.40 20.19
C GLY A 160 11.40 0.44 19.15
N LEU A 161 10.08 0.26 19.20
CA LEU A 161 9.34 -0.51 18.20
C LEU A 161 9.28 0.29 16.89
N SER A 162 9.77 -0.30 15.80
CA SER A 162 9.46 0.20 14.46
C SER A 162 7.98 -0.07 14.19
N LEU A 163 7.27 0.88 13.57
CA LEU A 163 5.89 0.67 13.11
C LEU A 163 5.86 -0.11 11.79
N LEU A 164 6.71 -1.13 11.67
CA LEU A 164 6.61 -2.09 10.58
C LEU A 164 5.56 -3.14 10.95
N PRO A 165 4.74 -3.63 10.00
CA PRO A 165 3.56 -4.44 10.33
C PRO A 165 3.85 -5.61 11.29
N VAL A 166 4.87 -6.43 10.99
CA VAL A 166 5.29 -7.58 11.82
C VAL A 166 5.74 -7.17 13.23
N GLU A 167 6.43 -6.04 13.38
CA GLU A 167 6.93 -5.59 14.69
C GLU A 167 5.83 -4.87 15.50
N SER A 168 4.88 -4.24 14.80
CA SER A 168 3.79 -3.49 15.42
C SER A 168 2.78 -4.38 16.16
N GLY A 169 2.57 -5.63 15.72
CA GLY A 169 1.69 -6.58 16.41
C GLY A 169 2.11 -6.89 17.85
N LYS A 170 3.40 -6.73 18.18
CA LYS A 170 3.92 -6.89 19.55
C LYS A 170 3.43 -5.81 20.52
N LEU A 171 2.94 -4.67 20.03
CA LEU A 171 2.50 -3.54 20.86
C LEU A 171 1.19 -3.81 21.62
N TRP A 172 0.32 -4.67 21.08
CA TRP A 172 -1.05 -4.86 21.58
C TRP A 172 -1.31 -6.25 22.18
N GLY A 173 -0.27 -7.07 22.35
CA GLY A 173 -0.37 -8.41 22.94
C GLY A 173 -0.82 -9.52 21.97
N ASP A 174 -1.33 -9.16 20.80
CA ASP A 174 -1.82 -10.07 19.76
C ASP A 174 -0.84 -10.18 18.58
N SER A 175 0.45 -10.38 18.86
CA SER A 175 1.44 -10.51 17.79
C SER A 175 1.27 -11.83 17.07
N CYS A 176 0.90 -11.76 15.79
CA CYS A 176 0.88 -12.91 14.91
C CYS A 176 2.25 -13.51 14.67
N TYR A 177 3.32 -12.81 15.00
CA TYR A 177 4.69 -13.24 14.76
C TYR A 177 5.51 -13.26 16.03
N ARG A 178 6.29 -14.32 16.18
CA ARG A 178 7.34 -14.41 17.18
C ARG A 178 8.69 -14.43 16.49
N GLU A 179 9.54 -13.47 16.82
CA GLU A 179 10.92 -13.45 16.35
C GLU A 179 11.68 -14.64 16.93
N THR A 180 12.34 -15.41 16.06
CA THR A 180 13.10 -16.60 16.43
C THR A 180 14.61 -16.40 16.28
N SER A 181 15.04 -15.55 15.35
CA SER A 181 16.45 -15.19 15.18
C SER A 181 16.61 -13.83 14.52
N SER A 182 17.79 -13.23 14.71
CA SER A 182 18.22 -11.99 14.07
C SER A 182 19.69 -12.13 13.67
N ARG A 183 20.04 -11.70 12.46
CA ARG A 183 21.37 -11.79 11.86
C ARG A 183 21.71 -10.50 11.15
N PHE A 184 22.83 -9.89 11.53
CA PHE A 184 23.39 -8.77 10.80
C PHE A 184 23.82 -9.17 9.38
N LEU A 185 23.42 -8.39 8.38
CA LEU A 185 23.80 -8.62 6.98
C LEU A 185 24.91 -7.68 6.55
N ASP A 186 24.62 -6.39 6.53
CA ASP A 186 25.52 -5.37 5.99
C ASP A 186 25.23 -3.98 6.59
N TYR A 187 26.19 -3.08 6.45
CA TYR A 187 26.02 -1.66 6.73
C TYR A 187 26.87 -0.81 5.81
N LYS A 188 26.36 0.38 5.51
CA LYS A 188 27.05 1.37 4.72
C LYS A 188 27.06 2.70 5.46
N LEU A 189 28.24 3.10 5.92
CA LEU A 189 28.49 4.44 6.45
C LEU A 189 29.11 5.30 5.35
N GLU A 190 28.38 6.33 4.95
CA GLU A 190 28.82 7.34 3.98
C GLU A 190 28.69 8.73 4.61
N LYS A 191 29.27 9.75 3.96
CA LYS A 191 29.21 11.12 4.45
C LYS A 191 27.75 11.58 4.62
N GLY A 192 27.31 11.70 5.87
CA GLY A 192 25.95 12.13 6.23
C GLY A 192 24.87 11.06 6.06
N ALA A 193 25.23 9.79 5.88
CA ALA A 193 24.25 8.70 5.82
C ALA A 193 24.78 7.40 6.44
N LEU A 194 23.93 6.71 7.20
CA LEU A 194 24.19 5.37 7.71
C LEU A 194 23.00 4.49 7.32
N ASN A 195 23.28 3.39 6.63
CA ASN A 195 22.28 2.38 6.29
C ASN A 195 22.70 1.05 6.92
N ILE A 196 21.76 0.35 7.55
CA ILE A 196 22.00 -0.92 8.25
C ILE A 196 20.97 -1.93 7.79
N GLN A 197 21.42 -3.14 7.45
CA GLN A 197 20.56 -4.26 7.08
C GLN A 197 20.67 -5.39 8.11
N VAL A 198 19.51 -5.83 8.60
CA VAL A 198 19.39 -6.93 9.56
C VAL A 198 18.35 -7.91 9.04
N GLU A 199 18.73 -9.16 8.87
CA GLU A 199 17.78 -10.23 8.59
C GLU A 199 17.17 -10.72 9.89
N LYS A 200 15.85 -10.77 9.96
CA LYS A 200 15.12 -11.34 11.08
C LYS A 200 14.28 -12.52 10.60
N THR A 201 14.22 -13.57 11.40
CA THR A 201 13.34 -14.71 11.17
C THR A 201 12.21 -14.67 12.18
N PHE A 202 10.99 -14.85 11.68
CA PHE A 202 9.78 -14.93 12.48
C PHE A 202 9.11 -16.27 12.27
N THR A 203 8.31 -16.68 13.25
CA THR A 203 7.35 -17.77 13.12
C THR A 203 5.96 -17.21 13.39
N ALA A 204 5.07 -17.40 12.42
CA ALA A 204 3.67 -17.01 12.52
C ALA A 204 2.92 -17.94 13.48
N SER A 205 1.98 -17.38 14.25
CA SER A 205 1.01 -18.15 15.03
C SER A 205 -0.03 -18.75 14.09
N ILE A 206 -0.37 -20.03 14.32
CA ILE A 206 -1.41 -20.72 13.56
C ILE A 206 -2.76 -20.01 13.71
N ASP A 207 -3.02 -19.39 14.86
CA ASP A 207 -4.27 -18.66 15.13
C ASP A 207 -4.44 -17.41 14.25
N CYS A 208 -3.34 -16.91 13.69
CA CYS A 208 -3.33 -15.74 12.81
C CYS A 208 -3.46 -16.06 11.32
N LEU A 209 -3.51 -17.34 10.96
CA LEU A 209 -3.64 -17.72 9.56
C LEU A 209 -5.05 -17.45 9.06
N SER A 210 -5.16 -16.73 7.95
CA SER A 210 -6.43 -16.52 7.25
C SER A 210 -7.01 -17.84 6.71
N SER A 211 -6.16 -18.83 6.45
CA SER A 211 -6.55 -20.19 6.10
C SER A 211 -5.51 -21.22 6.53
N LEU A 212 -5.95 -22.43 6.91
CA LEU A 212 -5.08 -23.61 7.04
C LEU A 212 -4.91 -24.34 5.69
N ASN A 213 -5.66 -23.94 4.66
CA ASN A 213 -5.57 -24.56 3.35
C ASN A 213 -4.32 -24.06 2.63
N GLY A 214 -3.36 -24.96 2.38
CA GLY A 214 -2.07 -24.63 1.78
C GLY A 214 -0.88 -24.89 2.71
N LEU A 215 -1.10 -25.00 4.02
CA LEU A 215 -0.06 -25.38 4.98
C LEU A 215 0.37 -26.83 4.72
N GLN A 216 1.51 -27.01 4.03
CA GLN A 216 2.06 -28.34 3.74
C GLN A 216 2.97 -28.80 4.89
N SER A 217 3.62 -27.87 5.57
CA SER A 217 4.53 -28.12 6.68
C SER A 217 4.52 -26.95 7.67
N LEU A 218 4.82 -27.24 8.95
CA LEU A 218 5.01 -26.19 9.97
C LEU A 218 6.17 -25.23 9.64
N SER A 219 7.06 -25.61 8.73
CA SER A 219 8.10 -24.72 8.19
C SER A 219 7.53 -23.54 7.40
N ASP A 220 6.33 -23.67 6.83
CA ASP A 220 5.72 -22.62 6.01
C ASP A 220 5.26 -21.42 6.86
N LEU A 221 5.21 -21.59 8.19
CA LEU A 221 4.97 -20.52 9.16
C LEU A 221 6.20 -19.65 9.39
N GLN A 222 7.36 -20.00 8.83
CA GLN A 222 8.58 -19.22 8.99
C GLN A 222 8.69 -18.17 7.90
N SER A 223 8.91 -16.93 8.31
CA SER A 223 9.19 -15.83 7.39
C SER A 223 10.53 -15.19 7.73
N ARG A 224 11.38 -15.00 6.72
CA ARG A 224 12.63 -14.24 6.82
C ARG A 224 12.42 -12.88 6.19
N ILE A 225 12.75 -11.82 6.90
CA ILE A 225 12.56 -10.44 6.44
C ILE A 225 13.87 -9.69 6.64
N VAL A 226 14.34 -9.02 5.60
CA VAL A 226 15.43 -8.07 5.70
C VAL A 226 14.87 -6.72 6.13
N TYR A 227 15.26 -6.27 7.31
CA TYR A 227 14.98 -4.92 7.81
C TYR A 227 16.12 -3.99 7.41
N HIS A 228 15.74 -2.83 6.93
CA HIS A 228 16.64 -1.75 6.56
C HIS A 228 16.37 -0.54 7.45
N TYR A 229 17.41 -0.06 8.14
CA TYR A 229 17.37 1.16 8.92
C TYR A 229 18.22 2.22 8.22
N SER A 230 17.57 3.26 7.70
CA SER A 230 18.22 4.36 7.00
C SER A 230 18.27 5.59 7.89
N PHE A 231 19.45 6.18 8.00
CA PHE A 231 19.71 7.44 8.68
C PHE A 231 20.35 8.39 7.70
N THR A 232 19.67 9.50 7.41
CA THR A 232 20.18 10.48 6.44
C THR A 232 20.16 11.87 7.05
N LYS A 233 21.28 12.59 6.96
CA LYS A 233 21.39 13.95 7.51
C LYS A 233 20.32 14.85 6.90
N LEU A 234 19.44 15.38 7.74
CA LEU A 234 18.18 15.99 7.31
C LEU A 234 18.42 17.17 6.35
N ASN A 235 19.37 18.05 6.70
CA ASN A 235 19.71 19.22 5.89
C ASN A 235 20.36 18.91 4.53
N GLY A 236 20.74 17.65 4.28
CA GLY A 236 21.28 17.19 3.00
C GLY A 236 20.22 16.74 2.01
N ILE A 237 18.98 16.49 2.48
CA ILE A 237 17.88 15.97 1.66
C ILE A 237 16.64 16.88 1.61
N THR A 238 16.53 17.84 2.53
CA THR A 238 15.45 18.84 2.54
C THR A 238 15.84 20.11 1.79
N SER A 239 14.84 20.80 1.24
CA SER A 239 15.06 22.09 0.59
C SER A 239 15.06 23.22 1.60
N LYS A 240 16.01 24.16 1.49
CA LYS A 240 16.11 25.30 2.41
C LYS A 240 15.00 26.34 2.22
N ASP A 241 14.43 26.38 1.03
CA ASP A 241 13.40 27.31 0.58
C ASP A 241 11.99 26.70 0.56
N TYR A 242 11.83 25.46 1.06
CA TYR A 242 10.53 24.80 1.09
C TYR A 242 9.53 25.59 1.93
N LYS A 243 8.36 25.85 1.34
CA LYS A 243 7.23 26.52 2.00
C LYS A 243 6.19 25.48 2.41
N THR A 244 5.95 25.39 3.71
CA THR A 244 4.90 24.55 4.29
C THR A 244 3.53 25.03 3.83
N VAL A 245 2.60 24.09 3.66
CA VAL A 245 1.20 24.38 3.33
C VAL A 245 0.36 23.82 4.45
N SER A 246 -0.30 24.70 5.20
CA SER A 246 -1.30 24.28 6.18
C SER A 246 -2.45 23.61 5.44
N TYR A 247 -2.79 22.40 5.86
CA TYR A 247 -3.78 21.58 5.21
C TYR A 247 -4.68 20.93 6.27
N PRO A 248 -5.57 21.73 6.87
CA PRO A 248 -6.44 21.24 7.92
C PRO A 248 -7.46 20.26 7.32
N ARG A 249 -7.98 19.35 8.16
CA ARG A 249 -9.11 18.44 7.84
C ARG A 249 -10.30 19.08 7.12
N LYS A 250 -10.44 20.40 7.25
CA LYS A 250 -11.46 21.17 6.54
C LYS A 250 -11.26 21.18 5.01
N ASP A 251 -10.04 21.19 4.52
CA ASP A 251 -9.71 21.20 3.08
C ASP A 251 -9.64 19.80 2.47
N GLU A 252 -9.53 18.76 3.30
CA GLU A 252 -9.56 17.37 2.87
C GLU A 252 -10.85 16.97 2.15
N GLY A 253 -11.94 17.73 2.30
CA GLY A 253 -13.22 17.42 1.65
C GLY A 253 -13.33 17.77 0.16
N THR A 254 -12.24 18.19 -0.50
CA THR A 254 -12.27 18.57 -1.92
C THR A 254 -11.07 18.03 -2.70
N PHE A 255 -9.84 18.17 -2.18
CA PHE A 255 -8.65 17.61 -2.82
C PHE A 255 -7.84 16.80 -1.81
N GLY A 256 -7.84 15.48 -1.94
CA GLY A 256 -7.16 14.56 -1.03
C GLY A 256 -5.63 14.55 -1.16
N PHE A 257 -4.95 15.09 -0.15
CA PHE A 257 -3.52 14.93 0.06
C PHE A 257 -3.20 14.20 1.36
N PHE A 258 -2.09 13.44 1.37
CA PHE A 258 -1.47 12.99 2.61
C PHE A 258 -0.99 14.20 3.41
N SER A 259 -0.94 14.04 4.73
CA SER A 259 -0.49 15.12 5.60
C SER A 259 0.35 14.61 6.75
N THR A 260 1.39 15.35 7.08
CA THR A 260 2.16 15.17 8.30
C THR A 260 1.51 15.99 9.42
N GLU A 261 1.15 15.30 10.49
CA GLU A 261 0.57 15.91 11.67
C GLU A 261 1.68 16.40 12.62
N TYR A 262 1.66 17.69 12.93
CA TYR A 262 2.50 18.33 13.92
C TYR A 262 1.68 18.72 15.14
N ARG A 263 2.11 18.27 16.33
CA ARG A 263 1.46 18.64 17.60
C ARG A 263 2.42 19.38 18.50
N LYS A 264 2.01 20.57 18.94
CA LYS A 264 2.69 21.29 20.02
C LYS A 264 1.89 21.16 21.32
N TYR A 265 2.58 21.14 22.45
CA TYR A 265 1.92 21.30 23.75
C TYR A 265 1.46 22.74 23.95
N ASP A 266 0.31 22.92 24.59
CA ASP A 266 -0.10 24.23 25.11
C ASP A 266 0.77 24.63 26.32
N VAL A 267 0.55 25.83 26.86
CA VAL A 267 1.30 26.38 28.01
C VAL A 267 1.15 25.52 29.26
N ASP A 268 0.05 24.78 29.39
CA ASP A 268 -0.26 23.86 30.49
C ASP A 268 0.11 22.39 30.19
N PHE A 269 0.85 22.13 29.10
CA PHE A 269 1.23 20.80 28.62
C PHE A 269 0.05 19.92 28.17
N THR A 270 -1.14 20.49 27.97
CA THR A 270 -2.25 19.77 27.36
C THR A 270 -2.10 19.70 25.85
N ARG A 271 -2.70 18.67 25.26
CA ARG A 271 -2.82 18.51 23.80
C ARG A 271 -4.25 18.84 23.40
N THR A 272 -4.42 19.86 22.57
CA THR A 272 -5.73 20.28 22.07
C THR A 272 -5.71 20.36 20.54
N GLU A 273 -6.88 20.29 19.91
CA GLU A 273 -7.01 20.42 18.45
C GLU A 273 -6.49 21.78 17.94
N LYS A 274 -6.50 22.83 18.77
CA LYS A 274 -5.93 24.14 18.41
C LYS A 274 -4.41 24.11 18.24
N MET A 275 -3.74 23.17 18.90
CA MET A 275 -2.29 23.01 18.87
C MET A 275 -1.83 21.94 17.86
N ARG A 276 -2.79 21.35 17.14
CA ARG A 276 -2.56 20.47 16.00
C ARG A 276 -2.41 21.32 14.74
N GLN A 277 -1.37 21.03 13.96
CA GLN A 277 -1.17 21.57 12.62
C GLN A 277 -0.94 20.41 11.68
N ASP A 278 -1.73 20.32 10.62
CA ASP A 278 -1.52 19.35 9.56
C ASP A 278 -0.83 20.07 8.39
N PHE A 279 0.30 19.52 7.93
CA PHE A 279 1.03 20.02 6.77
C PHE A 279 0.81 19.08 5.59
N MET A 280 0.49 19.64 4.42
CA MET A 280 0.35 18.85 3.19
C MET A 280 1.66 18.20 2.79
N ASN A 281 1.59 16.91 2.46
CA ASN A 281 2.73 16.17 1.93
C ASN A 281 2.86 16.40 0.43
N ARG A 282 3.96 17.02 0.01
CA ARG A 282 4.29 17.24 -1.41
C ARG A 282 5.79 17.44 -1.58
N TRP A 283 6.29 17.25 -2.80
CA TRP A 283 7.63 17.69 -3.15
C TRP A 283 7.72 19.22 -3.14
N ASN A 284 8.93 19.76 -2.96
CA ASN A 284 9.16 21.19 -3.17
C ASN A 284 8.78 21.59 -4.62
N PRO A 285 7.84 22.53 -4.84
CA PRO A 285 7.48 22.97 -6.19
C PRO A 285 8.64 23.56 -7.02
N ASP A 286 9.68 24.06 -6.34
CA ASP A 286 10.88 24.58 -7.01
C ASP A 286 11.85 23.47 -7.46
N ARG A 287 11.64 22.23 -7.01
CA ARG A 287 12.40 21.05 -7.47
C ARG A 287 12.02 20.73 -8.91
N LYS A 288 13.02 20.69 -9.79
CA LYS A 288 12.85 20.42 -11.23
C LYS A 288 12.85 18.94 -11.59
N GLU A 289 13.54 18.11 -10.81
CA GLU A 289 13.66 16.68 -11.09
C GLU A 289 13.56 15.83 -9.82
N VAL A 290 12.83 14.72 -9.91
CA VAL A 290 12.89 13.59 -8.97
C VAL A 290 13.29 12.34 -9.75
N VAL A 291 14.39 11.71 -9.35
CA VAL A 291 14.94 10.54 -10.01
C VAL A 291 14.51 9.28 -9.27
N TYR A 292 13.84 8.37 -9.98
CA TYR A 292 13.53 7.02 -9.55
C TYR A 292 14.53 6.02 -10.11
N TYR A 293 15.10 5.20 -9.23
CA TYR A 293 16.01 4.11 -9.61
C TYR A 293 15.24 2.78 -9.63
N MET A 294 15.32 2.06 -10.76
CA MET A 294 14.70 0.75 -10.91
C MET A 294 15.53 -0.34 -10.24
N THR A 295 14.90 -1.32 -9.61
CA THR A 295 15.62 -2.54 -9.20
C THR A 295 16.21 -3.28 -10.42
N GLU A 296 17.30 -4.01 -10.21
CA GLU A 296 18.04 -4.67 -11.31
C GLU A 296 17.18 -5.67 -12.10
N ASN A 297 16.14 -6.19 -11.47
CA ASN A 297 15.16 -7.10 -12.07
C ASN A 297 14.56 -6.56 -13.37
N PHE A 298 14.33 -5.25 -13.50
CA PHE A 298 13.81 -4.65 -14.73
C PHE A 298 14.73 -4.85 -15.96
N ASN A 299 16.01 -5.18 -15.75
CA ASN A 299 16.98 -5.38 -16.83
C ASN A 299 16.95 -6.80 -17.42
N LYS A 300 16.20 -7.74 -16.82
CA LYS A 300 16.08 -9.08 -17.37
C LYS A 300 15.25 -9.05 -18.67
N PRO A 301 15.65 -9.77 -19.75
CA PRO A 301 14.96 -9.70 -21.05
C PRO A 301 13.46 -10.01 -21.01
N GLU A 302 13.05 -10.93 -20.15
CA GLU A 302 11.64 -11.32 -19.93
C GLU A 302 10.77 -10.17 -19.41
N PHE A 303 11.36 -9.15 -18.78
CA PHE A 303 10.65 -7.98 -18.25
C PHE A 303 10.76 -6.75 -19.16
N ALA A 304 11.27 -6.88 -20.39
CA ALA A 304 11.40 -5.76 -21.31
C ALA A 304 10.06 -5.04 -21.58
N ALA A 305 8.96 -5.79 -21.69
CA ALA A 305 7.62 -5.22 -21.86
C ALA A 305 7.18 -4.39 -20.64
N ILE A 306 7.46 -4.90 -19.43
CA ILE A 306 7.14 -4.24 -18.16
C ILE A 306 8.02 -3.00 -17.92
N LYS A 307 9.31 -3.06 -18.29
CA LYS A 307 10.20 -1.89 -18.28
C LYS A 307 9.66 -0.79 -19.19
N LYS A 308 9.28 -1.12 -20.43
CA LYS A 308 8.68 -0.17 -21.38
C LYS A 308 7.32 0.37 -20.89
N ALA A 309 6.50 -0.46 -20.27
CA ALA A 309 5.26 -0.05 -19.63
C ALA A 309 5.53 0.97 -18.51
N SER A 310 6.59 0.76 -17.73
CA SER A 310 7.00 1.67 -16.66
C SER A 310 7.46 3.02 -17.19
N GLU A 311 8.27 3.04 -18.26
CA GLU A 311 8.65 4.27 -18.96
C GLU A 311 7.43 5.03 -19.49
N THR A 312 6.45 4.29 -20.02
CA THR A 312 5.18 4.86 -20.52
C THR A 312 4.37 5.49 -19.39
N ALA A 313 4.23 4.82 -18.24
CA ALA A 313 3.54 5.36 -17.07
C ALA A 313 4.18 6.67 -16.59
N PHE A 314 5.51 6.71 -16.45
CA PHE A 314 6.25 7.92 -16.08
C PHE A 314 6.06 9.06 -17.10
N ALA A 315 6.07 8.74 -18.39
CA ALA A 315 5.82 9.75 -19.43
C ALA A 315 4.40 10.35 -19.33
N ARG A 316 3.39 9.53 -19.03
CA ARG A 316 2.01 9.99 -18.85
C ARG A 316 1.81 10.81 -17.59
N VAL A 317 2.43 10.44 -16.47
CA VAL A 317 2.45 11.27 -15.26
C VAL A 317 3.12 12.62 -15.52
N ASN A 318 4.27 12.64 -16.19
CA ASN A 318 4.96 13.88 -16.55
C ASN A 318 4.11 14.77 -17.46
N GLN A 319 3.35 14.19 -18.38
CA GLN A 319 2.40 14.94 -19.18
C GLN A 319 1.28 15.55 -18.31
N GLY A 320 0.71 14.80 -17.38
CA GLY A 320 -0.30 15.33 -16.45
C GLY A 320 0.25 16.41 -15.50
N LEU A 321 1.50 16.31 -15.04
CA LEU A 321 2.18 17.37 -14.28
C LEU A 321 2.30 18.65 -15.12
N LYS A 322 2.68 18.51 -16.40
CA LYS A 322 2.73 19.63 -17.34
C LYS A 322 1.35 20.24 -17.59
N ASP A 323 0.32 19.42 -17.73
CA ASP A 323 -1.08 19.87 -17.89
C ASP A 323 -1.58 20.61 -16.64
N ALA A 324 -1.11 20.22 -15.44
CA ALA A 324 -1.33 20.96 -14.20
C ALA A 324 -0.55 22.29 -14.11
N GLY A 325 0.41 22.52 -15.01
CA GLY A 325 1.31 23.68 -15.00
C GLY A 325 2.52 23.52 -14.06
N ILE A 326 2.85 22.29 -13.67
CA ILE A 326 3.93 21.97 -12.73
C ILE A 326 5.21 21.67 -13.52
N ASP A 327 6.32 22.31 -13.13
CA ASP A 327 7.62 22.22 -13.81
C ASP A 327 8.50 21.05 -13.29
N LEU A 328 7.99 20.27 -12.34
CA LEU A 328 8.65 19.07 -11.83
C LEU A 328 8.57 17.95 -12.88
N ARG A 329 9.69 17.26 -13.10
CA ARG A 329 9.79 16.05 -13.92
C ARG A 329 10.22 14.84 -13.10
N LEU A 330 9.56 13.72 -13.32
CA LEU A 330 9.96 12.42 -12.80
C LEU A 330 10.80 11.68 -13.85
N THR A 331 12.00 11.26 -13.48
CA THR A 331 12.95 10.57 -14.37
C THR A 331 13.23 9.16 -13.86
N LEU A 332 13.17 8.18 -14.76
CA LEU A 332 13.49 6.79 -14.45
C LEU A 332 14.93 6.47 -14.87
N LYS A 333 15.70 5.81 -14.01
CA LYS A 333 17.08 5.36 -14.27
C LYS A 333 17.27 3.92 -13.80
N ASP A 334 18.24 3.23 -14.41
CA ASP A 334 18.64 1.90 -13.95
C ASP A 334 19.28 1.96 -12.56
N GLY A 335 19.06 0.91 -11.76
CA GLY A 335 19.31 0.83 -10.32
C GLY A 335 20.69 1.22 -9.85
N SER A 336 21.74 1.09 -10.66
CA SER A 336 23.11 1.55 -10.34
C SER A 336 23.60 1.13 -8.93
N GLY A 337 23.16 -0.03 -8.42
CA GLY A 337 23.47 -0.52 -7.06
C GLY A 337 22.85 0.28 -5.90
N LYS A 338 21.82 1.09 -6.15
CA LYS A 338 21.09 1.84 -5.12
C LYS A 338 20.23 0.90 -4.29
N ALA A 339 20.35 0.99 -2.97
CA ALA A 339 19.54 0.20 -2.05
C ALA A 339 18.13 0.78 -1.92
N SER A 340 17.11 -0.08 -1.97
CA SER A 340 15.70 0.29 -1.84
C SER A 340 15.38 1.03 -0.55
N GLY A 341 15.98 0.57 0.56
CA GLY A 341 15.76 1.13 1.88
C GLY A 341 16.46 2.47 2.18
N ASP A 342 17.38 2.93 1.32
CA ASP A 342 18.14 4.17 1.54
C ASP A 342 17.28 5.40 1.23
N ALA A 343 16.95 6.16 2.28
CA ALA A 343 16.04 7.31 2.22
C ALA A 343 16.55 8.48 1.34
N ARG A 344 17.76 8.42 0.79
CA ARG A 344 18.28 9.40 -0.18
C ARG A 344 17.79 9.16 -1.61
N ASN A 345 17.35 7.95 -1.93
CA ASN A 345 17.01 7.56 -3.30
C ASN A 345 15.52 7.24 -3.39
N SER A 346 14.86 7.74 -4.44
CA SER A 346 13.52 7.28 -4.80
C SER A 346 13.64 6.05 -5.70
N MET A 347 12.73 5.09 -5.56
CA MET A 347 12.90 3.74 -6.12
C MET A 347 11.65 3.23 -6.82
N LEU A 348 11.82 2.55 -7.95
CA LEU A 348 10.81 1.69 -8.56
C LEU A 348 11.23 0.23 -8.37
N ILE A 349 10.46 -0.50 -7.58
CA ILE A 349 10.79 -1.84 -7.10
C ILE A 349 9.81 -2.82 -7.72
N MET A 350 10.31 -3.91 -8.30
CA MET A 350 9.50 -5.02 -8.77
C MET A 350 9.70 -6.25 -7.87
N VAL A 351 8.60 -6.75 -7.31
CA VAL A 351 8.54 -8.01 -6.57
C VAL A 351 8.08 -9.10 -7.54
N GLU A 352 9.02 -9.96 -7.92
CA GLU A 352 8.79 -11.03 -8.90
C GLU A 352 7.96 -12.17 -8.31
N ASP A 353 8.25 -12.54 -7.06
CA ASP A 353 7.58 -13.63 -6.38
C ASP A 353 6.17 -13.22 -5.92
N PRO A 354 5.18 -14.11 -6.03
CA PRO A 354 3.88 -13.84 -5.45
C PRO A 354 3.94 -13.87 -3.92
N VAL A 355 3.18 -12.98 -3.29
CA VAL A 355 3.09 -12.82 -1.83
C VAL A 355 1.62 -12.94 -1.43
N ALA A 356 1.30 -13.80 -0.47
CA ALA A 356 -0.09 -14.00 -0.06
C ALA A 356 -0.69 -12.73 0.54
N GLY A 357 -1.82 -12.30 0.01
CA GLY A 357 -2.55 -11.12 0.48
C GLY A 357 -1.94 -9.76 0.08
N GLY A 358 -0.83 -9.71 -0.67
CA GLY A 358 -0.21 -8.46 -1.10
C GLY A 358 -0.99 -7.69 -2.19
N PRO A 359 -0.87 -6.36 -2.27
CA PRO A 359 -1.50 -5.53 -3.31
C PRO A 359 -0.84 -5.71 -4.69
N LEU A 360 -1.33 -5.06 -5.76
CA LEU A 360 -0.59 -4.98 -7.05
C LEU A 360 0.52 -3.93 -6.99
N GLY A 361 0.26 -2.85 -6.25
CA GLY A 361 1.13 -1.71 -6.09
C GLY A 361 1.14 -1.22 -4.64
N TYR A 362 2.21 -0.53 -4.26
CA TYR A 362 2.33 0.21 -3.01
C TYR A 362 3.29 1.38 -3.18
N GLY A 363 2.79 2.61 -3.01
CA GLY A 363 3.51 3.86 -3.25
C GLY A 363 3.77 4.70 -2.00
N PRO A 364 4.65 4.28 -1.06
CA PRO A 364 4.95 5.08 0.11
C PRO A 364 5.89 6.25 -0.22
N SER A 365 5.69 7.36 0.49
CA SER A 365 6.61 8.50 0.49
C SER A 365 7.18 8.73 1.89
N VAL A 366 8.36 9.33 1.95
CA VAL A 366 9.02 9.79 3.17
C VAL A 366 8.93 11.31 3.18
N ALA A 367 8.24 11.87 4.18
CA ALA A 367 8.10 13.31 4.35
C ALA A 367 8.91 13.80 5.56
N ASN A 368 9.38 15.04 5.53
CA ASN A 368 9.96 15.67 6.71
C ASN A 368 8.85 15.85 7.78
N PRO A 369 8.97 15.24 8.98
CA PRO A 369 7.96 15.29 10.03
C PRO A 369 7.57 16.70 10.52
N ARG A 370 8.37 17.73 10.21
CA ARG A 370 8.13 19.12 10.63
C ARG A 370 7.52 20.00 9.54
N THR A 371 7.59 19.58 8.28
CA THR A 371 7.23 20.45 7.15
C THR A 371 6.27 19.81 6.15
N GLY A 372 6.17 18.48 6.11
CA GLY A 372 5.46 17.77 5.04
C GLY A 372 6.20 17.76 3.71
N GLU A 373 7.47 18.23 3.64
CA GLU A 373 8.26 18.11 2.41
C GLU A 373 8.56 16.64 2.13
N ILE A 374 8.09 16.11 1.01
CA ILE A 374 8.51 14.79 0.52
C ILE A 374 9.98 14.89 0.11
N VAL A 375 10.81 14.00 0.65
CA VAL A 375 12.27 13.94 0.39
C VAL A 375 12.68 12.68 -0.37
N SER A 376 11.90 11.60 -0.26
CA SER A 376 12.07 10.36 -1.00
C SER A 376 10.74 9.63 -1.15
N ALA A 377 10.62 8.79 -2.17
CA ALA A 377 9.42 8.03 -2.44
C ALA A 377 9.74 6.69 -3.12
N ARG A 378 8.89 5.68 -2.91
CA ARG A 378 9.06 4.34 -3.50
C ARG A 378 7.78 3.96 -4.22
N VAL A 379 7.92 3.20 -5.29
CA VAL A 379 6.82 2.42 -5.84
C VAL A 379 7.23 0.97 -5.80
N VAL A 380 6.45 0.14 -5.13
CA VAL A 380 6.60 -1.32 -5.10
C VAL A 380 5.51 -1.92 -5.95
N MET A 381 5.90 -2.63 -7.01
CA MET A 381 5.00 -3.32 -7.93
C MET A 381 5.11 -4.83 -7.71
N TYR A 382 4.02 -5.48 -7.32
CA TYR A 382 3.96 -6.91 -7.03
C TYR A 382 3.58 -7.70 -8.30
N TYR A 383 4.56 -7.84 -9.18
CA TYR A 383 4.42 -8.55 -10.45
C TYR A 383 3.91 -9.99 -10.27
N GLY A 384 4.41 -10.71 -9.26
CA GLY A 384 3.95 -12.06 -8.95
C GLY A 384 2.44 -12.14 -8.64
N ASN A 385 1.91 -11.18 -7.89
CA ASN A 385 0.47 -11.10 -7.57
C ASN A 385 -0.36 -10.74 -8.79
N MET A 386 0.16 -9.84 -9.64
CA MET A 386 -0.45 -9.51 -10.93
C MET A 386 -0.62 -10.76 -11.80
N LEU A 387 0.41 -11.60 -11.90
CA LEU A 387 0.36 -12.84 -12.68
C LEU A 387 -0.65 -13.86 -12.13
N GLN A 388 -0.78 -13.98 -10.81
CA GLN A 388 -1.78 -14.87 -10.20
C GLN A 388 -3.22 -14.50 -10.62
N GLY A 389 -3.51 -13.20 -10.71
CA GLY A 389 -4.81 -12.69 -11.17
C GLY A 389 -5.05 -12.83 -12.67
N LEU A 390 -3.99 -12.95 -13.48
CA LEU A 390 -4.08 -12.92 -14.94
C LEU A 390 -4.81 -14.14 -15.54
N SER A 391 -4.65 -15.31 -14.92
CA SER A 391 -5.30 -16.55 -15.41
C SER A 391 -6.82 -16.43 -15.47
N MET A 392 -7.42 -16.02 -14.36
CA MET A 392 -8.85 -15.73 -14.28
C MET A 392 -9.21 -14.65 -15.30
N THR A 393 -8.39 -13.57 -15.35
CA THR A 393 -8.58 -12.42 -16.24
C THR A 393 -8.77 -12.85 -17.69
N TYR A 394 -7.84 -13.66 -18.17
CA TYR A 394 -7.87 -14.19 -19.52
C TYR A 394 -9.11 -15.06 -19.79
N ASP A 395 -9.51 -15.94 -18.86
CA ASP A 395 -10.66 -16.82 -19.06
C ASP A 395 -11.97 -16.08 -19.29
N GLU A 396 -12.20 -14.99 -18.54
CA GLU A 396 -13.40 -14.17 -18.73
C GLU A 396 -13.34 -13.39 -20.03
N LEU A 397 -12.16 -12.89 -20.38
CA LEU A 397 -11.89 -12.24 -21.65
C LEU A 397 -12.31 -13.13 -22.82
N VAL A 398 -11.88 -14.38 -22.79
CA VAL A 398 -12.22 -15.39 -23.80
C VAL A 398 -13.73 -15.66 -23.85
N LYS A 399 -14.42 -15.75 -22.70
CA LYS A 399 -15.87 -15.93 -22.67
C LYS A 399 -16.60 -14.75 -23.29
N GLU A 400 -16.17 -13.53 -22.97
CA GLU A 400 -16.72 -12.29 -23.52
C GLU A 400 -16.50 -12.22 -25.03
N MET A 401 -15.27 -12.47 -25.50
CA MET A 401 -14.93 -12.59 -26.93
C MET A 401 -15.81 -13.61 -27.66
N LYS A 402 -16.02 -14.79 -27.07
CA LYS A 402 -16.88 -15.83 -27.66
C LYS A 402 -18.35 -15.40 -27.71
N ARG A 403 -18.84 -14.70 -26.69
CA ARG A 403 -20.20 -14.14 -26.66
C ARG A 403 -20.40 -13.09 -27.74
N GLU A 404 -19.47 -12.15 -27.88
CA GLU A 404 -19.51 -11.11 -28.92
C GLU A 404 -19.40 -11.70 -30.33
N LYS A 405 -18.52 -12.68 -30.53
CA LYS A 405 -18.41 -13.46 -31.78
C LYS A 405 -19.75 -14.09 -32.13
N LYS A 406 -20.42 -14.69 -31.14
CA LYS A 406 -21.73 -15.36 -31.33
C LYS A 406 -22.86 -14.38 -31.63
N ASN A 407 -22.84 -13.18 -31.04
CA ASN A 407 -23.88 -12.17 -31.23
C ASN A 407 -23.71 -11.37 -32.53
N GLY A 408 -22.60 -11.55 -33.26
CA GLY A 408 -22.31 -10.78 -34.48
C GLY A 408 -21.92 -9.33 -34.21
N ASP A 409 -21.55 -9.02 -32.96
CA ASP A 409 -21.20 -7.68 -32.49
C ASP A 409 -19.71 -7.52 -32.19
N LEU A 410 -18.89 -8.50 -32.56
CA LEU A 410 -17.44 -8.40 -32.41
C LEU A 410 -16.96 -7.12 -33.11
N PHE A 411 -16.45 -6.18 -32.31
CA PHE A 411 -15.96 -4.85 -32.73
C PHE A 411 -17.00 -3.76 -33.03
N LYS A 412 -18.26 -3.89 -32.59
CA LYS A 412 -19.11 -2.69 -32.45
C LYS A 412 -18.80 -2.00 -31.13
N ALA A 413 -18.10 -0.87 -31.21
CA ALA A 413 -18.00 0.05 -30.08
C ALA A 413 -19.41 0.28 -29.52
N SER A 414 -19.59 0.00 -28.23
CA SER A 414 -20.88 0.11 -27.55
C SER A 414 -21.38 1.56 -27.63
N ALA A 415 -22.25 1.78 -28.62
CA ALA A 415 -23.22 2.85 -28.58
C ALA A 415 -24.33 2.40 -27.63
N ALA A 416 -24.72 3.30 -26.74
CA ALA A 416 -25.74 3.12 -25.72
C ALA A 416 -26.97 2.31 -26.20
N ALA A 417 -27.40 1.33 -25.41
CA ALA A 417 -28.77 0.77 -25.36
C ALA A 417 -28.85 -0.18 -24.15
N ASP A 418 -29.60 0.17 -23.09
CA ASP A 418 -31.04 -0.05 -22.91
C ASP A 418 -31.41 -1.47 -22.48
N GLY A 419 -32.01 -1.55 -21.30
CA GLY A 419 -32.33 -2.80 -20.63
C GLY A 419 -33.39 -3.63 -21.35
N LYS A 420 -33.20 -4.96 -21.34
CA LYS A 420 -34.28 -5.95 -21.42
C LYS A 420 -33.85 -7.30 -20.82
N LYS A 421 -34.74 -7.84 -19.98
CA LYS A 421 -34.63 -9.10 -19.24
C LYS A 421 -34.74 -10.34 -20.15
N ALA A 422 -34.08 -11.43 -19.76
CA ALA A 422 -34.45 -12.78 -20.20
C ALA A 422 -34.56 -13.73 -18.99
N SER A 423 -35.67 -14.49 -18.95
CA SER A 423 -35.97 -15.55 -17.97
C SER A 423 -36.05 -16.89 -18.69
N ALA A 424 -35.56 -17.98 -18.09
CA ALA A 424 -35.97 -19.34 -18.48
C ALA A 424 -35.96 -20.28 -17.28
N SER A 425 -37.01 -21.12 -17.21
CA SER A 425 -37.38 -22.05 -16.14
C SER A 425 -36.97 -23.48 -16.51
N MET A 426 -36.63 -24.36 -15.56
CA MET A 426 -36.74 -25.81 -15.75
C MET A 426 -37.07 -26.58 -14.45
N ASN A 427 -37.96 -27.58 -14.61
CA ASN A 427 -38.49 -28.50 -13.60
C ASN A 427 -37.58 -29.73 -13.40
N GLY A 428 -37.49 -30.22 -12.16
CA GLY A 428 -36.69 -31.38 -11.75
C GLY A 428 -37.45 -32.71 -11.65
N ARG A 429 -36.71 -33.79 -11.33
CA ARG A 429 -37.21 -35.09 -10.81
C ARG A 429 -36.17 -35.78 -9.89
N VAL A 430 -36.70 -36.61 -8.99
CA VAL A 430 -36.12 -37.13 -7.72
C VAL A 430 -35.50 -38.55 -7.86
N LEU A 431 -34.52 -38.89 -7.01
CA LEU A 431 -33.91 -40.24 -6.85
C LEU A 431 -33.85 -40.71 -5.37
N SER A 432 -33.68 -42.02 -5.20
CA SER A 432 -34.22 -42.90 -4.13
C SER A 432 -33.36 -43.13 -2.87
N ASP A 433 -34.00 -43.79 -1.88
CA ASP A 433 -33.64 -43.89 -0.46
C ASP A 433 -32.41 -44.74 -0.09
N GLU A 434 -31.77 -45.44 -1.02
CA GLU A 434 -30.57 -46.25 -0.72
C GLU A 434 -29.28 -45.42 -0.57
N LEU A 435 -29.22 -44.23 -1.17
CA LEU A 435 -28.06 -43.33 -1.07
C LEU A 435 -27.97 -42.58 0.28
N LYS A 436 -29.04 -42.60 1.08
CA LYS A 436 -29.14 -41.87 2.36
C LYS A 436 -28.36 -42.54 3.49
N ASN A 437 -28.03 -43.83 3.39
CA ASN A 437 -27.53 -44.61 4.53
C ASN A 437 -25.99 -44.69 4.63
N GLU A 438 -25.21 -44.33 3.60
CA GLU A 438 -23.73 -44.34 3.69
C GLU A 438 -23.12 -43.03 4.23
N MET A 439 -23.82 -41.89 4.16
CA MET A 439 -23.30 -40.57 4.59
C MET A 439 -23.37 -40.31 6.10
N SER A 440 -23.99 -41.19 6.89
CA SER A 440 -24.26 -40.97 8.31
C SER A 440 -23.05 -41.21 9.23
N MET A 441 -22.04 -42.00 8.83
CA MET A 441 -21.02 -42.50 9.77
C MET A 441 -19.73 -41.66 9.92
N ARG A 442 -19.42 -40.69 9.04
CA ARG A 442 -18.16 -39.90 9.13
C ARG A 442 -18.28 -38.52 9.81
N ASN A 443 -19.47 -38.10 10.21
CA ASN A 443 -19.77 -36.72 10.59
C ASN A 443 -19.88 -36.41 12.10
N SER A 444 -19.51 -37.31 13.02
CA SER A 444 -20.00 -37.17 14.40
C SER A 444 -19.15 -36.32 15.37
N ILE A 445 -17.88 -35.98 15.05
CA ILE A 445 -16.98 -35.25 15.98
C ILE A 445 -16.72 -33.79 15.55
N THR A 446 -16.44 -33.54 14.28
CA THR A 446 -16.19 -32.20 13.71
C THR A 446 -17.44 -31.31 13.66
N SER A 447 -18.62 -31.90 13.45
CA SER A 447 -19.89 -31.16 13.38
C SER A 447 -20.36 -30.61 14.74
N ARG A 448 -20.08 -31.31 15.84
CA ARG A 448 -20.51 -30.89 17.20
C ARG A 448 -19.71 -29.71 17.73
N LEU A 449 -18.42 -29.62 17.38
CA LEU A 449 -17.56 -28.50 17.77
C LEU A 449 -17.87 -27.24 16.95
N ALA A 450 -18.07 -27.39 15.63
CA ALA A 450 -18.46 -26.30 14.73
C ALA A 450 -19.83 -25.71 15.09
N ALA A 451 -20.81 -26.55 15.42
CA ALA A 451 -22.15 -26.09 15.83
C ALA A 451 -22.15 -25.38 17.19
N LYS A 452 -21.23 -25.73 18.11
CA LYS A 452 -21.09 -25.04 19.40
C LYS A 452 -20.51 -23.63 19.21
N LEU A 453 -19.42 -23.51 18.45
CA LEU A 453 -18.77 -22.23 18.16
C LEU A 453 -19.67 -21.26 17.35
N ALA A 454 -20.48 -21.78 16.41
CA ALA A 454 -21.42 -20.98 15.65
C ALA A 454 -22.59 -20.42 16.50
N ARG A 455 -23.03 -21.16 17.52
CA ARG A 455 -24.08 -20.71 18.45
C ARG A 455 -23.58 -19.61 19.39
N ASP A 456 -22.35 -19.74 19.90
CA ASP A 456 -21.76 -18.78 20.83
C ASP A 456 -21.44 -17.43 20.14
N ALA A 457 -21.03 -17.46 18.87
CA ALA A 457 -20.82 -16.26 18.04
C ALA A 457 -22.13 -15.54 17.68
N SER A 458 -23.20 -16.28 17.39
CA SER A 458 -24.52 -15.72 17.06
C SER A 458 -25.20 -15.05 18.26
N GLN A 459 -25.09 -15.65 19.46
CA GLN A 459 -25.66 -15.07 20.69
C GLN A 459 -24.95 -13.78 21.13
N SER A 460 -23.63 -13.68 20.91
CA SER A 460 -22.86 -12.46 21.23
C SER A 460 -23.22 -11.30 20.29
N TYR A 461 -23.44 -11.59 18.99
CA TYR A 461 -23.82 -10.59 17.98
C TYR A 461 -25.23 -10.03 18.17
N GLY A 462 -26.19 -10.88 18.57
CA GLY A 462 -27.57 -10.45 18.84
C GLY A 462 -27.69 -9.48 20.02
N LYS A 463 -26.86 -9.64 21.05
CA LYS A 463 -26.83 -8.77 22.25
C LYS A 463 -26.22 -7.39 21.97
N ILE A 464 -25.10 -7.35 21.25
CA ILE A 464 -24.36 -6.10 20.96
C ILE A 464 -25.14 -5.20 19.97
N ARG A 465 -25.83 -5.78 18.99
CA ARG A 465 -26.64 -5.03 18.01
C ARG A 465 -27.91 -4.43 18.62
N HIS A 466 -28.55 -5.12 19.57
CA HIS A 466 -29.74 -4.59 20.23
C HIS A 466 -29.44 -3.42 21.18
N GLU A 467 -28.28 -3.42 21.84
CA GLU A 467 -27.86 -2.35 22.74
C GLU A 467 -27.37 -1.09 22.00
N SER A 468 -26.72 -1.24 20.85
CA SER A 468 -26.22 -0.13 20.02
C SER A 468 -27.34 0.61 19.29
N LEU A 469 -28.33 -0.10 18.72
CA LEU A 469 -29.51 0.50 18.09
C LEU A 469 -30.40 1.28 19.08
N GLN A 470 -30.49 0.83 20.35
CA GLN A 470 -31.26 1.54 21.37
C GLN A 470 -30.52 2.75 21.98
N LYS A 471 -29.19 2.73 22.06
CA LYS A 471 -28.40 3.87 22.57
C LYS A 471 -28.25 5.00 21.54
N GLY A 472 -28.17 4.66 20.24
CA GLY A 472 -28.09 5.65 19.16
C GLY A 472 -29.36 6.51 18.99
N SER A 473 -30.55 5.96 19.26
CA SER A 473 -31.80 6.71 19.06
C SER A 473 -32.17 7.65 20.22
N LYS A 474 -31.64 7.42 21.43
CA LYS A 474 -32.01 8.22 22.62
C LYS A 474 -31.25 9.54 22.77
N ASN A 475 -30.06 9.68 22.20
CA ASN A 475 -29.24 10.89 22.34
C ASN A 475 -29.42 11.92 21.21
N LEU A 476 -30.35 11.70 20.28
CA LEU A 476 -30.56 12.56 19.10
C LEU A 476 -31.87 13.39 19.17
N SER A 477 -32.47 13.54 20.35
CA SER A 477 -33.77 14.20 20.52
C SER A 477 -33.69 15.69 20.92
N SER A 478 -32.53 16.24 21.30
CA SER A 478 -32.45 17.60 21.86
C SER A 478 -32.01 18.71 20.90
N ALA A 479 -31.82 18.44 19.60
CA ALA A 479 -31.46 19.48 18.61
C ALA A 479 -32.16 19.32 17.25
N THR A 480 -33.41 18.82 17.25
CA THR A 480 -34.18 18.72 16.00
C THR A 480 -34.95 20.01 15.73
N THR A 481 -34.33 20.91 14.95
CA THR A 481 -35.08 21.83 14.11
C THR A 481 -36.09 20.99 13.32
N ARG A 482 -37.39 21.36 13.38
CA ARG A 482 -38.46 20.67 12.66
C ARG A 482 -38.22 20.87 11.15
N TRP A 483 -37.56 19.91 10.50
CA TRP A 483 -37.30 19.96 9.06
C TRP A 483 -38.63 19.74 8.31
N THR A 484 -39.06 20.74 7.55
CA THR A 484 -40.21 20.65 6.63
C THR A 484 -39.76 20.01 5.32
N THR A 485 -40.69 19.36 4.60
CA THR A 485 -40.48 18.80 3.25
C THR A 485 -39.88 19.82 2.28
N ASP A 486 -40.25 21.10 2.41
CA ASP A 486 -39.76 22.21 1.58
C ASP A 486 -38.26 22.52 1.81
N ASN A 487 -37.75 22.33 3.03
CA ASN A 487 -36.31 22.46 3.33
C ASN A 487 -35.50 21.26 2.84
N PHE A 488 -36.13 20.09 2.76
CA PHE A 488 -35.51 18.86 2.27
C PHE A 488 -35.41 18.85 0.74
N ALA A 489 -36.45 19.33 0.03
CA ALA A 489 -36.47 19.45 -1.42
C ALA A 489 -35.41 20.44 -1.98
N ARG A 490 -34.94 21.38 -1.15
CA ARG A 490 -33.89 22.36 -1.52
C ARG A 490 -32.48 21.93 -1.11
N MET A 491 -32.34 20.81 -0.40
CA MET A 491 -31.04 20.31 0.06
C MET A 491 -30.31 19.62 -1.10
N SER A 492 -29.10 20.07 -1.40
CA SER A 492 -28.26 19.36 -2.36
C SER A 492 -27.65 18.11 -1.73
N GLU A 493 -27.35 17.10 -2.56
CA GLU A 493 -26.70 15.87 -2.11
C GLU A 493 -25.39 16.15 -1.35
N LYS A 494 -24.58 17.11 -1.82
CA LYS A 494 -23.35 17.55 -1.16
C LYS A 494 -23.60 18.10 0.25
N GLN A 495 -24.71 18.81 0.46
CA GLN A 495 -25.11 19.31 1.79
C GLN A 495 -25.54 18.16 2.71
N PHE A 496 -26.27 17.18 2.18
CA PHE A 496 -26.65 15.97 2.90
C PHE A 496 -25.43 15.16 3.36
N MET A 497 -24.50 14.88 2.44
CA MET A 497 -23.24 14.15 2.72
C MET A 497 -22.43 14.80 3.83
N LYS A 498 -22.28 16.12 3.78
CA LYS A 498 -21.58 16.88 4.83
C LYS A 498 -22.22 16.72 6.22
N LEU A 499 -23.55 16.62 6.30
CA LEU A 499 -24.30 16.47 7.56
C LEU A 499 -24.24 15.05 8.13
N THR A 500 -24.23 14.02 7.28
CA THR A 500 -24.11 12.61 7.70
C THR A 500 -22.68 12.26 8.13
N MET A 501 -21.67 12.76 7.41
CA MET A 501 -20.25 12.54 7.74
C MET A 501 -19.86 13.17 9.08
N GLN A 502 -20.40 14.35 9.42
CA GLN A 502 -20.18 14.98 10.73
C GLN A 502 -20.69 14.13 11.91
N SER A 503 -21.69 13.26 11.70
CA SER A 503 -22.21 12.36 12.73
C SER A 503 -21.51 10.99 12.79
N ALA A 504 -20.75 10.61 11.77
CA ALA A 504 -20.12 9.28 11.64
C ALA A 504 -18.68 9.22 12.18
N ALA A 505 -18.13 10.33 12.69
CA ALA A 505 -16.71 10.49 13.06
C ALA A 505 -16.23 9.71 14.30
N LYS A 506 -16.89 8.61 14.68
CA LYS A 506 -16.43 7.69 15.72
C LYS A 506 -16.59 6.24 15.25
N SER A 507 -15.63 5.74 14.49
CA SER A 507 -15.42 4.30 14.35
C SER A 507 -14.47 3.81 15.46
N GLU A 508 -14.78 2.63 16.00
CA GLU A 508 -14.05 1.98 17.10
C GLU A 508 -12.78 1.26 16.59
N PRO A 509 -11.82 0.93 17.47
CA PRO A 509 -10.51 0.38 17.09
C PRO A 509 -10.54 -0.97 16.35
N GLU A 510 -11.58 -1.78 16.54
CA GLU A 510 -11.69 -3.13 15.97
C GLU A 510 -11.93 -3.11 14.44
N ASP A 511 -12.50 -2.02 13.91
CA ASP A 511 -12.72 -1.83 12.46
C ASP A 511 -11.42 -1.49 11.72
N ARG A 512 -10.39 -0.99 12.42
CA ARG A 512 -9.06 -0.75 11.83
C ARG A 512 -8.33 -2.06 11.54
N ILE A 513 -8.60 -3.11 12.30
CA ILE A 513 -8.03 -4.43 12.06
C ILE A 513 -8.75 -5.09 10.87
N ALA A 514 -10.06 -4.95 10.71
CA ALA A 514 -10.76 -5.44 9.51
C ALA A 514 -10.33 -4.69 8.21
N ALA A 515 -10.06 -3.39 8.30
CA ALA A 515 -9.56 -2.57 7.19
C ALA A 515 -8.06 -2.80 6.88
N MET A 516 -7.24 -3.13 7.88
CA MET A 516 -5.86 -3.61 7.69
C MET A 516 -5.82 -5.06 7.22
N SER A 517 -6.85 -5.85 7.56
CA SER A 517 -7.05 -7.25 7.17
C SER A 517 -7.93 -7.38 5.94
N SER A 518 -7.91 -6.42 5.00
CA SER A 518 -8.34 -6.66 3.62
C SER A 518 -7.37 -7.63 2.91
N GLY A 519 -6.90 -8.65 3.62
CA GLY A 519 -6.27 -9.85 3.13
C GLY A 519 -7.28 -10.57 2.28
N HIS A 520 -7.28 -10.18 1.02
CA HIS A 520 -7.43 -10.99 -0.18
C HIS A 520 -7.63 -9.97 -1.30
N CYS A 521 -6.53 -9.42 -1.79
CA CYS A 521 -6.40 -9.04 -3.18
C CYS A 521 -6.66 -10.27 -4.06
N MET A 522 -7.92 -10.70 -4.14
CA MET A 522 -8.39 -11.42 -5.30
C MET A 522 -8.79 -10.34 -6.27
N TYR A 523 -8.04 -10.23 -7.37
CA TYR A 523 -8.41 -9.45 -8.53
C TYR A 523 -9.36 -10.30 -9.38
N PRO A 524 -10.68 -10.09 -9.27
CA PRO A 524 -11.63 -10.68 -10.19
C PRO A 524 -11.32 -10.28 -11.63
N SER A 525 -11.26 -11.26 -12.51
CA SER A 525 -11.02 -11.18 -13.95
C SER A 525 -11.91 -10.27 -14.79
N GLU A 526 -12.97 -9.74 -14.20
CA GLU A 526 -13.93 -8.85 -14.84
C GLU A 526 -13.50 -7.41 -14.71
N LEU A 527 -12.27 -7.22 -14.20
CA LEU A 527 -11.65 -5.95 -14.04
C LEU A 527 -11.26 -5.30 -15.39
N PHE A 528 -11.78 -5.68 -16.56
CA PHE A 528 -11.20 -5.20 -17.82
C PHE A 528 -12.28 -4.89 -18.87
N PRO A 529 -12.56 -3.61 -19.22
CA PRO A 529 -13.17 -3.28 -20.50
C PRO A 529 -12.32 -3.82 -21.63
N PHE A 530 -12.99 -4.34 -22.63
CA PHE A 530 -12.27 -4.97 -23.71
C PHE A 530 -11.88 -3.96 -24.78
N ASP A 531 -10.59 -3.62 -24.83
CA ASP A 531 -10.05 -2.82 -25.94
C ASP A 531 -10.01 -3.69 -27.21
N GLU A 532 -10.59 -3.18 -28.30
CA GLU A 532 -10.60 -3.85 -29.60
C GLU A 532 -9.18 -4.23 -30.08
N ALA A 533 -8.15 -3.46 -29.72
CA ALA A 533 -6.77 -3.77 -30.07
C ALA A 533 -6.24 -4.98 -29.29
N ILE A 534 -6.54 -5.08 -27.99
CA ILE A 534 -6.18 -6.23 -27.15
C ILE A 534 -6.92 -7.47 -27.64
N ALA A 535 -8.20 -7.32 -27.98
CA ALA A 535 -9.02 -8.38 -28.56
C ALA A 535 -8.43 -8.98 -29.82
N LYS A 536 -8.12 -8.14 -30.80
CA LYS A 536 -7.52 -8.56 -32.07
C LYS A 536 -6.12 -9.11 -31.87
N GLY A 537 -5.35 -8.52 -30.96
CA GLY A 537 -4.02 -8.99 -30.59
C GLY A 537 -4.06 -10.42 -30.03
N LEU A 538 -4.94 -10.67 -29.06
CA LEU A 538 -5.13 -11.99 -28.46
C LEU A 538 -5.62 -13.01 -29.49
N ASP A 539 -6.67 -12.67 -30.25
CA ASP A 539 -7.22 -13.56 -31.26
C ASP A 539 -6.19 -13.92 -32.33
N SER A 540 -5.39 -12.94 -32.77
CA SER A 540 -4.33 -13.18 -33.75
C SER A 540 -3.18 -14.02 -33.19
N LYS A 541 -2.79 -13.83 -31.93
CA LYS A 541 -1.69 -14.56 -31.30
C LYS A 541 -2.06 -16.01 -31.01
N LEU A 542 -3.29 -16.23 -30.58
CA LEU A 542 -3.84 -17.54 -30.28
C LEU A 542 -4.45 -18.22 -31.52
N SER A 543 -4.11 -17.78 -32.73
CA SER A 543 -4.57 -18.36 -34.01
C SER A 543 -6.10 -18.47 -34.15
N GLY A 544 -6.86 -17.60 -33.49
CA GLY A 544 -8.32 -17.61 -33.42
C GLY A 544 -8.91 -18.68 -32.49
N ASP A 545 -8.07 -19.53 -31.89
CA ASP A 545 -8.46 -20.61 -30.99
C ASP A 545 -8.36 -20.16 -29.54
N LEU A 546 -9.37 -19.39 -29.11
CA LEU A 546 -9.48 -18.86 -27.76
C LEU A 546 -9.86 -19.97 -26.77
N LYS A 547 -8.87 -20.71 -26.28
CA LYS A 547 -9.07 -21.75 -25.26
C LYS A 547 -9.07 -21.16 -23.84
N PRO A 548 -9.66 -21.84 -22.85
CA PRO A 548 -9.43 -21.53 -21.43
C PRO A 548 -7.95 -21.53 -21.06
N TRP A 549 -7.57 -20.81 -20.01
CA TRP A 549 -6.20 -20.66 -19.50
C TRP A 549 -5.55 -22.02 -19.20
N GLU A 550 -6.30 -22.96 -18.64
CA GLU A 550 -5.84 -24.31 -18.35
C GLU A 550 -5.39 -25.10 -19.59
N ASP A 551 -5.95 -24.76 -20.76
CA ASP A 551 -5.69 -25.44 -22.03
C ASP A 551 -4.61 -24.72 -22.86
N LEU A 552 -4.10 -23.56 -22.40
CA LEU A 552 -2.99 -22.87 -23.02
C LEU A 552 -1.65 -23.55 -22.69
N SER A 553 -0.82 -23.71 -23.72
CA SER A 553 0.60 -24.01 -23.56
C SER A 553 1.35 -22.88 -22.85
N ASP A 554 2.52 -23.18 -22.29
CA ASP A 554 3.33 -22.17 -21.60
C ASP A 554 3.76 -21.04 -22.55
N ALA A 555 3.96 -21.34 -23.84
CA ALA A 555 4.23 -20.34 -24.86
C ALA A 555 3.04 -19.39 -25.05
N GLU A 556 1.83 -19.93 -25.22
CA GLU A 556 0.60 -19.13 -25.35
C GLU A 556 0.34 -18.29 -24.08
N LYS A 557 0.54 -18.86 -22.89
CA LYS A 557 0.44 -18.11 -21.62
C LYS A 557 1.41 -16.93 -21.59
N ASN A 558 2.66 -17.13 -22.01
CA ASN A 558 3.64 -16.06 -22.09
C ASN A 558 3.26 -14.98 -23.12
N GLU A 559 2.62 -15.34 -24.23
CA GLU A 559 2.08 -14.36 -25.18
C GLU A 559 0.94 -13.53 -24.56
N VAL A 560 0.03 -14.18 -23.83
CA VAL A 560 -1.05 -13.48 -23.10
C VAL A 560 -0.47 -12.53 -22.04
N ILE A 561 0.50 -12.99 -21.24
CA ILE A 561 1.19 -12.17 -20.24
C ILE A 561 1.84 -10.95 -20.88
N ALA A 562 2.55 -11.14 -22.00
CA ALA A 562 3.24 -10.07 -22.69
C ALA A 562 2.29 -9.01 -23.29
N LEU A 563 1.06 -9.40 -23.65
CA LEU A 563 0.06 -8.52 -24.24
C LEU A 563 -0.80 -7.81 -23.19
N VAL A 564 -1.27 -8.54 -22.17
CA VAL A 564 -2.22 -8.03 -21.18
C VAL A 564 -1.52 -7.43 -19.96
N GLY A 565 -0.39 -7.99 -19.53
CA GLY A 565 0.34 -7.55 -18.34
C GLY A 565 0.67 -6.04 -18.32
N PRO A 566 1.21 -5.45 -19.41
CA PRO A 566 1.48 -4.02 -19.50
C PRO A 566 0.24 -3.12 -19.28
N GLU A 567 -0.93 -3.57 -19.69
CA GLU A 567 -2.17 -2.78 -19.61
C GLU A 567 -2.74 -2.75 -18.19
N ILE A 568 -2.42 -3.75 -17.35
CA ILE A 568 -2.66 -3.71 -15.90
C ILE A 568 -1.59 -2.87 -15.21
N TRP A 569 -0.33 -3.06 -15.61
CA TRP A 569 0.82 -2.44 -14.96
C TRP A 569 0.80 -0.92 -15.00
N ILE A 570 0.43 -0.32 -16.14
CA ILE A 570 0.46 1.13 -16.34
C ILE A 570 -0.47 1.89 -15.38
N PRO A 571 -1.79 1.63 -15.34
CA PRO A 571 -2.69 2.36 -14.44
C PRO A 571 -2.32 2.16 -12.97
N THR A 572 -1.96 0.93 -12.56
CA THR A 572 -1.48 0.67 -11.18
C THR A 572 -0.24 1.50 -10.86
N LEU A 573 0.78 1.51 -11.73
CA LEU A 573 1.99 2.29 -11.49
C LEU A 573 1.70 3.80 -11.43
N ILE A 574 0.80 4.31 -12.27
CA ILE A 574 0.40 5.73 -12.23
C ILE A 574 -0.30 6.06 -10.91
N HIS A 575 -1.17 5.18 -10.41
CA HIS A 575 -1.80 5.29 -9.09
C HIS A 575 -0.75 5.42 -7.98
N GLU A 576 0.23 4.51 -7.94
CA GLU A 576 1.28 4.55 -6.92
C GLU A 576 2.19 5.78 -7.04
N ILE A 577 2.44 6.26 -8.26
CA ILE A 577 3.15 7.53 -8.46
C ILE A 577 2.29 8.71 -7.96
N GLY A 578 0.97 8.65 -8.08
CA GLY A 578 0.04 9.63 -7.51
C GLY A 578 0.23 9.78 -6.00
N HIS A 579 0.33 8.66 -5.26
CA HIS A 579 0.67 8.68 -3.84
C HIS A 579 2.02 9.33 -3.55
N ASN A 580 3.02 9.05 -4.40
CA ASN A 580 4.35 9.66 -4.28
C ASN A 580 4.40 11.15 -4.59
N LEU A 581 3.39 11.68 -5.29
CA LEU A 581 3.19 13.11 -5.50
C LEU A 581 2.39 13.77 -4.35
N GLY A 582 1.90 12.96 -3.41
CA GLY A 582 1.17 13.39 -2.22
C GLY A 582 -0.33 13.09 -2.25
N LEU A 583 -0.89 12.54 -3.33
CA LEU A 583 -2.32 12.31 -3.47
C LEU A 583 -2.81 11.14 -2.59
N ARG A 584 -3.99 11.28 -2.02
CA ARG A 584 -4.73 10.16 -1.41
C ARG A 584 -5.63 9.48 -2.42
N HIS A 585 -6.17 8.33 -2.05
CA HIS A 585 -7.26 7.72 -2.77
C HIS A 585 -8.43 8.68 -2.97
N ASN A 586 -9.09 8.57 -4.12
CA ASN A 586 -10.35 9.23 -4.42
C ASN A 586 -11.35 8.22 -5.00
N PHE A 587 -12.18 7.65 -4.13
CA PHE A 587 -13.26 6.71 -4.44
C PHE A 587 -14.58 7.39 -4.86
N GLY A 588 -14.54 8.69 -5.15
CA GLY A 588 -15.66 9.40 -5.78
C GLY A 588 -15.45 9.56 -7.29
N GLY A 589 -14.41 8.93 -7.85
CA GLY A 589 -13.98 9.11 -9.23
C GLY A 589 -15.00 8.56 -10.23
N SER A 590 -15.74 7.50 -9.89
CA SER A 590 -16.81 6.92 -10.73
C SER A 590 -18.08 7.76 -10.80
N GLU A 591 -18.33 8.60 -9.79
CA GLU A 591 -19.50 9.49 -9.73
C GLU A 591 -19.28 10.83 -10.45
N ASP A 592 -18.02 11.22 -10.63
CA ASP A 592 -17.60 12.54 -11.08
C ASP A 592 -17.67 12.72 -12.60
N LYS A 593 -18.82 12.37 -13.18
CA LYS A 593 -19.04 12.27 -14.64
C LYS A 593 -18.70 13.55 -15.41
N ASP A 594 -18.88 14.70 -14.78
CA ASP A 594 -18.63 16.01 -15.39
C ASP A 594 -17.12 16.27 -15.58
N ASN A 595 -16.28 15.51 -14.87
CA ASN A 595 -14.83 15.58 -14.92
C ASN A 595 -14.19 14.35 -15.58
N PHE A 596 -14.96 13.54 -16.33
CA PHE A 596 -14.38 12.48 -17.15
C PHE A 596 -13.65 13.06 -18.36
N TYR A 597 -12.67 12.32 -18.88
CA TYR A 597 -12.17 12.57 -20.22
C TYR A 597 -13.23 12.17 -21.25
N SER A 598 -13.47 13.05 -22.21
CA SER A 598 -14.26 12.75 -23.39
C SER A 598 -13.51 11.73 -24.28
N ALA A 599 -14.25 11.01 -25.12
CA ALA A 599 -13.67 10.07 -26.08
C ALA A 599 -12.61 10.74 -26.99
N ALA A 600 -12.81 12.02 -27.35
CA ALA A 600 -11.85 12.78 -28.15
C ALA A 600 -10.56 13.11 -27.40
N GLU A 601 -10.63 13.34 -26.09
CA GLU A 601 -9.45 13.55 -25.24
C GLU A 601 -8.68 12.23 -25.07
N LEU A 602 -9.38 11.13 -24.78
CA LEU A 602 -8.80 9.79 -24.65
C LEU A 602 -8.09 9.34 -25.95
N ALA A 603 -8.72 9.57 -27.11
CA ALA A 603 -8.12 9.24 -28.41
C ALA A 603 -6.80 9.98 -28.67
N LYS A 604 -6.67 11.25 -28.23
CA LYS A 604 -5.41 12.01 -28.33
C LYS A 604 -4.29 11.43 -27.45
N MET A 605 -4.67 10.73 -26.39
CA MET A 605 -3.75 10.03 -25.49
C MET A 605 -3.50 8.57 -25.92
N ASN A 606 -4.00 8.16 -27.10
CA ASN A 606 -3.98 6.79 -27.60
C ASN A 606 -4.68 5.79 -26.66
N VAL A 607 -5.71 6.26 -25.95
CA VAL A 607 -6.61 5.43 -25.14
C VAL A 607 -7.89 5.23 -25.95
N LYS A 608 -8.22 3.98 -26.29
CA LYS A 608 -9.28 3.64 -27.25
C LYS A 608 -10.55 3.08 -26.60
N HIS A 609 -10.51 2.83 -25.30
CA HIS A 609 -11.66 2.39 -24.51
C HIS A 609 -12.26 3.55 -23.69
N LYS A 610 -13.48 3.35 -23.19
CA LYS A 610 -14.15 4.27 -22.27
C LYS A 610 -13.45 4.21 -20.91
N VAL A 611 -13.24 5.38 -20.31
CA VAL A 611 -12.70 5.49 -18.95
C VAL A 611 -13.72 6.24 -18.08
N PRO A 612 -14.54 5.54 -17.28
CA PRO A 612 -15.60 6.15 -16.48
C PRO A 612 -15.10 6.62 -15.10
N TYR A 613 -13.93 7.24 -15.04
CA TYR A 613 -13.34 7.73 -13.79
C TYR A 613 -12.72 9.11 -14.01
N SER A 614 -12.85 10.00 -13.03
CA SER A 614 -12.19 11.32 -13.05
C SER A 614 -10.80 11.32 -12.41
N SER A 615 -10.45 10.26 -11.68
CA SER A 615 -9.25 10.12 -10.86
C SER A 615 -8.62 8.73 -11.02
N VAL A 616 -7.31 8.65 -11.25
CA VAL A 616 -6.55 7.39 -11.23
C VAL A 616 -6.40 6.85 -9.82
N MET A 617 -6.61 7.70 -8.80
CA MET A 617 -6.59 7.35 -7.39
C MET A 617 -7.84 6.59 -6.93
N ASP A 618 -8.74 6.22 -7.84
CA ASP A 618 -9.91 5.38 -7.57
C ASP A 618 -9.56 3.89 -7.76
N TYR A 619 -10.25 3.02 -7.02
CA TYR A 619 -10.25 1.59 -7.30
C TYR A 619 -11.45 1.29 -8.18
N GLY A 620 -11.24 1.33 -9.47
CA GLY A 620 -12.28 0.97 -10.42
C GLY A 620 -12.69 -0.48 -10.30
N GLN A 621 -13.97 -0.75 -10.54
CA GLN A 621 -14.48 -2.11 -10.68
C GLN A 621 -13.82 -2.86 -11.85
N ARG A 622 -13.23 -2.10 -12.80
CA ARG A 622 -12.43 -2.62 -13.90
C ARG A 622 -11.05 -1.92 -14.06
N GLU A 623 -9.95 -2.58 -13.66
CA GLU A 623 -8.55 -2.32 -14.07
C GLU A 623 -8.35 -1.78 -15.53
N LEU A 624 -8.85 -2.40 -16.61
CA LEU A 624 -8.64 -1.86 -17.99
C LEU A 624 -9.49 -0.58 -18.19
N ASN A 625 -10.47 -0.28 -17.31
CA ASN A 625 -11.28 0.95 -17.35
C ASN A 625 -10.62 2.03 -16.50
N LEU A 626 -9.58 1.70 -15.74
CA LEU A 626 -8.85 2.68 -14.95
C LEU A 626 -8.19 3.68 -15.88
N LEU A 627 -8.04 4.89 -15.36
CA LEU A 627 -7.31 5.93 -16.03
C LEU A 627 -5.87 5.49 -16.26
N PRO A 628 -5.43 5.32 -17.51
CA PRO A 628 -4.07 4.91 -17.78
C PRO A 628 -3.16 6.16 -17.86
N THR A 629 -3.57 7.26 -17.22
CA THR A 629 -2.98 8.61 -17.15
C THR A 629 -3.51 9.34 -15.91
N LEU A 630 -3.01 10.52 -15.57
CA LEU A 630 -3.62 11.35 -14.53
C LEU A 630 -5.01 11.85 -14.97
N GLY A 631 -6.01 11.68 -14.10
CA GLY A 631 -7.38 12.15 -14.29
C GLY A 631 -7.51 13.68 -14.19
N LYS A 632 -8.64 14.23 -14.65
CA LYS A 632 -8.91 15.68 -14.52
C LYS A 632 -8.98 16.12 -13.05
N TYR A 633 -9.47 15.23 -12.18
CA TYR A 633 -9.43 15.45 -10.73
C TYR A 633 -7.98 15.50 -10.23
N ASP A 634 -7.13 14.53 -10.62
CA ASP A 634 -5.74 14.45 -10.17
C ASP A 634 -4.94 15.69 -10.59
N ILE A 635 -5.13 16.14 -11.84
CA ILE A 635 -4.50 17.36 -12.37
C ILE A 635 -4.93 18.59 -11.54
N ALA A 636 -6.22 18.70 -11.20
CA ALA A 636 -6.74 19.80 -10.38
C ALA A 636 -6.22 19.73 -8.93
N ALA A 637 -6.16 18.54 -8.35
CA ALA A 637 -5.61 18.30 -7.02
C ALA A 637 -4.13 18.68 -6.98
N LEU A 638 -3.34 18.23 -7.95
CA LEU A 638 -1.92 18.59 -8.07
C LEU A 638 -1.73 20.09 -8.28
N LYS A 639 -2.59 20.75 -9.05
CA LYS A 639 -2.56 22.22 -9.20
C LYS A 639 -2.85 22.94 -7.88
N PHE A 640 -3.81 22.46 -7.10
CA PHE A 640 -4.06 22.96 -5.74
C PHE A 640 -2.88 22.71 -4.80
N GLY A 641 -2.29 21.51 -4.85
CA GLY A 641 -1.20 21.12 -3.97
C GLY A 641 0.10 21.86 -4.28
N TYR A 642 0.49 21.97 -5.55
CA TYR A 642 1.78 22.49 -5.99
C TYR A 642 1.74 23.99 -6.29
N LEU A 643 0.71 24.48 -6.98
CA LEU A 643 0.60 25.87 -7.43
C LEU A 643 -0.32 26.72 -6.55
N ARG A 644 -1.01 26.13 -5.57
CA ARG A 644 -2.02 26.81 -4.73
C ARG A 644 -3.09 27.50 -5.57
N GLN A 645 -3.58 26.84 -6.61
CA GLN A 645 -4.62 27.37 -7.49
C GLN A 645 -5.78 26.39 -7.64
N VAL A 646 -6.99 26.93 -7.77
CA VAL A 646 -8.21 26.15 -8.05
C VAL A 646 -8.97 26.75 -9.24
N GLU A 647 -9.68 25.91 -9.98
CA GLU A 647 -10.47 26.31 -11.14
C GLU A 647 -11.84 26.84 -10.69
N LYS A 648 -12.27 27.95 -11.30
CA LYS A 648 -13.63 28.49 -11.16
C LYS A 648 -14.56 27.82 -12.16
N ALA A 649 -15.87 27.92 -11.92
CA ALA A 649 -16.89 27.39 -12.83
C ALA A 649 -16.84 28.01 -14.25
N ASP A 650 -16.19 29.17 -14.42
CA ASP A 650 -15.96 29.82 -15.72
C ASP A 650 -14.64 29.38 -16.41
N GLY A 651 -13.95 28.39 -15.86
CA GLY A 651 -12.69 27.84 -16.38
C GLY A 651 -11.44 28.66 -16.05
N LYS A 652 -11.57 29.81 -15.38
CA LYS A 652 -10.41 30.61 -14.95
C LYS A 652 -9.87 30.13 -13.60
N PHE A 653 -8.60 30.37 -13.32
CA PHE A 653 -7.98 29.99 -12.04
C PHE A 653 -7.97 31.12 -11.02
N VAL A 654 -8.06 30.76 -9.74
CA VAL A 654 -7.92 31.65 -8.59
C VAL A 654 -6.92 31.07 -7.59
N GLU A 655 -6.16 31.94 -6.94
CA GLU A 655 -5.13 31.57 -5.95
C GLU A 655 -5.75 31.26 -4.58
N VAL A 656 -5.24 30.23 -3.91
CA VAL A 656 -5.62 29.82 -2.55
C VAL A 656 -4.52 30.18 -1.56
N LYS A 657 -4.65 31.36 -0.95
CA LYS A 657 -3.66 31.88 0.02
C LYS A 657 -3.68 31.15 1.36
N THR A 658 -4.86 30.74 1.83
CA THR A 658 -5.03 29.95 3.06
C THR A 658 -5.69 28.61 2.72
N THR A 659 -6.99 28.50 2.99
CA THR A 659 -7.82 27.31 2.78
C THR A 659 -8.86 27.57 1.70
N ILE A 660 -9.38 26.51 1.06
CA ILE A 660 -10.45 26.66 0.06
C ILE A 660 -11.70 27.26 0.73
N LYS A 661 -12.01 26.84 1.96
CA LYS A 661 -13.17 27.35 2.69
C LYS A 661 -13.05 28.83 3.06
N ASP A 662 -11.85 29.32 3.37
CA ASP A 662 -11.67 30.75 3.64
C ASP A 662 -11.79 31.57 2.36
N LEU A 663 -11.31 31.03 1.24
CA LEU A 663 -11.50 31.64 -0.09
C LEU A 663 -13.00 31.75 -0.44
N GLU A 664 -13.78 30.67 -0.27
CA GLU A 664 -15.23 30.68 -0.49
C GLU A 664 -15.99 31.63 0.47
N LYS A 665 -15.52 31.79 1.71
CA LYS A 665 -16.12 32.73 2.66
C LYS A 665 -15.81 34.18 2.32
N ALA A 666 -14.63 34.46 1.78
CA ALA A 666 -14.20 35.80 1.43
C ALA A 666 -14.97 36.36 0.23
N ASP A 667 -15.44 35.50 -0.68
CA ASP A 667 -16.27 35.87 -1.81
C ASP A 667 -17.46 34.92 -1.96
N ALA A 668 -18.63 35.34 -1.46
CA ALA A 668 -19.86 34.55 -1.53
C ALA A 668 -20.37 34.31 -2.97
N ASN A 669 -19.90 35.07 -3.95
CA ASN A 669 -20.25 34.88 -5.37
C ASN A 669 -19.27 33.96 -6.11
N LEU A 670 -18.15 33.59 -5.47
CA LEU A 670 -17.18 32.68 -6.06
C LEU A 670 -17.79 31.31 -6.26
N LYS A 671 -17.89 30.89 -7.52
CA LYS A 671 -18.25 29.53 -7.89
C LYS A 671 -17.01 28.80 -8.36
N LEU A 672 -16.55 27.86 -7.54
CA LEU A 672 -15.48 26.94 -7.91
C LEU A 672 -16.04 25.82 -8.79
N LYS A 673 -15.18 25.26 -9.65
CA LYS A 673 -15.50 24.04 -10.37
C LYS A 673 -15.67 22.90 -9.36
N ASP A 674 -16.72 22.11 -9.54
CA ASP A 674 -17.01 21.00 -8.63
C ASP A 674 -16.19 19.77 -9.02
N TYR A 675 -15.70 19.09 -8.00
CA TYR A 675 -14.93 17.86 -8.09
C TYR A 675 -15.43 16.94 -6.97
N GLN A 676 -15.77 15.70 -7.31
CA GLN A 676 -16.13 14.72 -6.28
C GLN A 676 -14.86 14.17 -5.63
N TYR A 677 -14.89 14.05 -4.31
CA TYR A 677 -13.80 13.46 -3.55
C TYR A 677 -14.31 12.53 -2.46
N CYS A 678 -13.71 11.35 -2.40
CA CYS A 678 -13.99 10.40 -1.34
C CYS A 678 -12.75 9.62 -0.87
N SER A 679 -12.42 9.67 0.42
CA SER A 679 -11.24 9.01 0.99
C SER A 679 -11.54 7.63 1.58
N ASP A 680 -10.49 6.94 2.05
CA ASP A 680 -10.58 5.65 2.73
C ASP A 680 -11.53 5.64 3.92
N GLU A 681 -11.63 6.74 4.66
CA GLU A 681 -12.50 6.83 5.85
C GLU A 681 -13.98 6.91 5.50
N HIS A 682 -14.32 7.16 4.23
CA HIS A 682 -15.69 7.36 3.77
C HIS A 682 -16.30 6.11 3.11
N VAL A 683 -15.46 5.16 2.66
CA VAL A 683 -15.89 4.02 1.83
C VAL A 683 -16.88 3.09 2.53
N GLU A 684 -16.99 3.11 3.85
CA GLU A 684 -17.93 2.24 4.58
C GLU A 684 -19.30 2.88 4.79
N VAL A 685 -19.31 4.20 5.00
CA VAL A 685 -20.51 4.96 5.42
C VAL A 685 -21.38 5.33 4.23
N ASN A 686 -20.79 5.52 3.05
CA ASN A 686 -21.49 6.05 1.89
C ASN A 686 -21.70 4.97 0.81
N PRO A 687 -22.93 4.64 0.38
CA PRO A 687 -23.16 3.61 -0.65
C PRO A 687 -22.66 3.99 -2.05
N ASN A 688 -22.48 5.27 -2.35
CA ASN A 688 -22.02 5.73 -3.66
C ASN A 688 -20.51 6.03 -3.72
N CYS A 689 -19.81 5.97 -2.59
CA CYS A 689 -18.35 5.99 -2.57
C CYS A 689 -17.86 4.63 -2.08
N LYS A 690 -17.48 3.75 -3.00
CA LYS A 690 -17.01 2.41 -2.68
C LYS A 690 -15.72 2.11 -3.45
N ARG A 691 -14.91 1.27 -2.82
CA ARG A 691 -13.83 0.59 -3.54
C ARG A 691 -14.47 -0.37 -4.55
N PHE A 692 -13.90 -0.43 -5.75
CA PHE A 692 -14.31 -1.34 -6.83
C PHE A 692 -15.75 -1.11 -7.31
N ASP A 693 -16.17 0.15 -7.40
CA ASP A 693 -17.45 0.53 -8.03
C ASP A 693 -17.28 1.06 -9.46
N GLU A 694 -18.40 1.03 -10.20
CA GLU A 694 -18.55 1.62 -11.53
C GLU A 694 -20.00 2.10 -11.63
N GLY A 695 -20.20 3.36 -12.03
CA GLY A 695 -21.52 3.96 -12.18
C GLY A 695 -21.55 5.39 -11.66
N THR A 696 -22.32 6.24 -12.33
CA THR A 696 -22.44 7.66 -12.04
C THR A 696 -23.64 8.00 -11.14
N THR A 697 -24.40 6.97 -10.73
CA THR A 697 -25.58 7.06 -9.86
C THR A 697 -25.64 5.83 -8.94
N ARG A 698 -26.40 5.89 -7.84
CA ARG A 698 -26.58 4.75 -6.93
C ARG A 698 -27.22 3.57 -7.64
N THR A 699 -28.17 3.86 -8.54
CA THR A 699 -28.83 2.85 -9.37
C THR A 699 -27.83 2.13 -10.28
N GLU A 700 -26.94 2.88 -10.95
CA GLU A 700 -25.89 2.29 -11.79
C GLU A 700 -24.90 1.46 -10.96
N ILE A 701 -24.41 2.00 -9.85
CA ILE A 701 -23.44 1.32 -8.98
C ILE A 701 -24.02 0.00 -8.45
N VAL A 702 -25.22 0.01 -7.86
CA VAL A 702 -25.81 -1.22 -7.32
C VAL A 702 -26.11 -2.24 -8.41
N THR A 703 -26.51 -1.78 -9.60
CA THR A 703 -26.73 -2.67 -10.74
C THR A 703 -25.43 -3.30 -11.18
N SER A 704 -24.35 -2.52 -11.28
CA SER A 704 -23.02 -3.02 -11.64
C SER A 704 -22.47 -4.03 -10.62
N LEU A 705 -22.69 -3.79 -9.32
CA LEU A 705 -22.32 -4.75 -8.25
C LEU A 705 -23.12 -6.07 -8.36
N ILE A 706 -24.42 -6.00 -8.67
CA ILE A 706 -25.26 -7.18 -8.84
C ILE A 706 -24.87 -7.97 -10.09
N GLU A 707 -24.68 -7.27 -11.22
CA GLU A 707 -24.23 -7.89 -12.47
C GLU A 707 -22.90 -8.60 -12.29
N GLN A 708 -21.97 -7.98 -11.58
CA GLN A 708 -20.69 -8.59 -11.22
C GLN A 708 -20.89 -9.83 -10.33
N TYR A 709 -21.74 -9.77 -9.30
CA TYR A 709 -22.05 -10.95 -8.48
C TYR A 709 -22.58 -12.12 -9.33
N GLU A 710 -23.44 -11.83 -10.30
CA GLU A 710 -24.06 -12.83 -11.18
C GLU A 710 -23.05 -13.40 -12.19
N LYS A 711 -22.24 -12.54 -12.83
CA LYS A 711 -21.17 -12.95 -13.76
C LYS A 711 -20.15 -13.88 -13.07
N PHE A 712 -19.75 -13.52 -11.85
CA PHE A 712 -18.82 -14.32 -11.04
C PHE A 712 -19.40 -15.58 -10.42
N TYR A 713 -20.71 -15.82 -10.51
CA TYR A 713 -21.32 -16.95 -9.82
C TYR A 713 -20.64 -18.28 -10.21
N ASN A 714 -20.50 -18.56 -11.51
CA ASN A 714 -19.90 -19.82 -11.98
C ASN A 714 -18.40 -19.90 -11.69
N LEU A 715 -17.69 -18.77 -11.78
CA LEU A 715 -16.26 -18.70 -11.44
C LEU A 715 -16.01 -19.03 -9.98
N ARG A 716 -16.79 -18.41 -9.10
CA ARG A 716 -16.62 -18.48 -7.66
C ARG A 716 -17.14 -19.81 -7.10
N ASN A 717 -18.20 -20.36 -7.69
CA ASN A 717 -18.94 -21.51 -7.14
C ASN A 717 -18.69 -22.86 -7.84
N LEU A 718 -17.80 -22.94 -8.84
CA LEU A 718 -17.44 -24.20 -9.51
C LEU A 718 -15.94 -24.51 -9.43
N ARG A 719 -15.53 -25.78 -9.45
CA ARG A 719 -14.13 -26.19 -9.23
C ARG A 719 -13.13 -25.55 -10.19
N ARG A 720 -13.40 -25.51 -11.50
CA ARG A 720 -12.55 -24.87 -12.54
C ARG A 720 -11.05 -25.14 -12.40
N GLY A 721 -10.65 -26.40 -12.21
CA GLY A 721 -9.23 -26.76 -12.07
C GLY A 721 -8.56 -26.30 -10.77
N ARG A 722 -9.28 -25.63 -9.84
CA ARG A 722 -8.74 -25.28 -8.52
C ARG A 722 -8.27 -26.53 -7.79
N GLU A 723 -7.01 -26.50 -7.38
CA GLU A 723 -6.40 -27.55 -6.57
C GLU A 723 -7.27 -27.82 -5.33
N ASN A 724 -7.62 -26.75 -4.62
CA ASN A 724 -8.49 -26.76 -3.45
C ASN A 724 -9.89 -26.20 -3.77
N PHE A 725 -10.91 -27.05 -3.65
CA PHE A 725 -12.33 -26.69 -3.79
C PHE A 725 -13.15 -27.51 -2.79
N THR A 726 -13.08 -27.12 -1.52
CA THR A 726 -13.60 -27.91 -0.38
C THR A 726 -14.37 -27.02 0.60
N GLN A 727 -15.22 -27.63 1.43
CA GLN A 727 -15.96 -26.93 2.49
C GLN A 727 -15.04 -26.23 3.53
N MET A 728 -13.76 -26.62 3.60
CA MET A 728 -12.76 -25.95 4.47
C MET A 728 -12.40 -24.55 3.97
N THR A 729 -12.70 -24.22 2.71
CA THR A 729 -12.53 -22.88 2.13
C THR A 729 -13.78 -22.00 2.25
N ASP A 730 -14.88 -22.55 2.79
CA ASP A 730 -16.17 -21.87 2.87
C ASP A 730 -16.11 -20.59 3.72
N ARG A 731 -15.21 -20.51 4.72
CA ARG A 731 -15.06 -19.27 5.52
C ARG A 731 -14.63 -18.07 4.68
N GLY A 732 -13.63 -18.24 3.82
CA GLY A 732 -13.16 -17.17 2.92
C GLY A 732 -14.20 -16.83 1.85
N TYR A 733 -14.89 -17.84 1.32
CA TYR A 733 -16.03 -17.64 0.42
C TYR A 733 -17.16 -16.86 1.10
N MET A 734 -17.58 -17.26 2.29
CA MET A 734 -18.61 -16.59 3.08
C MET A 734 -18.22 -15.16 3.43
N GLY A 735 -16.94 -14.91 3.76
CA GLY A 735 -16.42 -13.56 3.95
C GLY A 735 -16.60 -12.68 2.71
N ARG A 736 -16.24 -13.20 1.53
CA ARG A 736 -16.40 -12.49 0.24
C ARG A 736 -17.87 -12.21 -0.10
N ILE A 737 -18.75 -13.21 0.06
CA ILE A 737 -20.19 -13.03 -0.16
C ILE A 737 -20.76 -12.02 0.84
N ARG A 738 -20.38 -12.11 2.12
CA ARG A 738 -20.81 -11.16 3.15
C ARG A 738 -20.39 -9.73 2.82
N SER A 739 -19.17 -9.53 2.34
CA SER A 739 -18.69 -8.20 1.89
C SER A 739 -19.53 -7.68 0.71
N THR A 740 -19.68 -8.48 -0.35
CA THR A 740 -20.48 -8.12 -1.55
C THR A 740 -21.92 -7.78 -1.17
N PHE A 741 -22.55 -8.61 -0.34
CA PHE A 741 -23.92 -8.39 0.12
C PHE A 741 -24.01 -7.21 1.09
N GLY A 742 -22.97 -6.98 1.89
CA GLY A 742 -22.84 -5.79 2.72
C GLY A 742 -22.92 -4.51 1.89
N TYR A 743 -22.19 -4.44 0.77
CA TYR A 743 -22.23 -3.30 -0.14
C TYR A 743 -23.61 -3.11 -0.78
N ILE A 744 -24.22 -4.16 -1.33
CA ILE A 744 -25.56 -4.08 -1.94
C ILE A 744 -26.62 -3.69 -0.88
N ARG A 745 -26.47 -4.17 0.36
CA ARG A 745 -27.36 -3.86 1.48
C ARG A 745 -27.24 -2.41 1.95
N ALA A 746 -26.07 -1.77 1.81
CA ALA A 746 -25.85 -0.39 2.22
C ALA A 746 -26.81 0.60 1.52
N PHE A 747 -27.21 0.32 0.28
CA PHE A 747 -28.21 1.13 -0.44
C PHE A 747 -29.59 1.11 0.24
N MET A 748 -30.01 -0.04 0.78
CA MET A 748 -31.24 -0.15 1.56
C MET A 748 -31.12 0.57 2.90
N GLU A 749 -29.98 0.44 3.58
CA GLU A 749 -29.73 1.12 4.85
C GLU A 749 -29.69 2.64 4.70
N ASN A 750 -29.13 3.14 3.60
CA ASN A 750 -29.10 4.56 3.28
C ASN A 750 -30.52 5.12 3.05
N TYR A 751 -31.36 4.39 2.30
CA TYR A 751 -32.79 4.72 2.14
C TYR A 751 -33.51 4.79 3.50
N GLU A 752 -33.37 3.75 4.33
CA GLU A 752 -34.01 3.69 5.65
C GLU A 752 -33.49 4.77 6.62
N MET A 753 -32.20 5.09 6.55
CA MET A 753 -31.59 6.17 7.35
C MET A 753 -32.18 7.53 6.99
N ILE A 754 -32.30 7.84 5.69
CA ILE A 754 -32.91 9.09 5.21
C ILE A 754 -34.37 9.16 5.67
N LYS A 755 -35.11 8.06 5.45
CA LYS A 755 -36.51 7.91 5.86
C LYS A 755 -36.70 8.21 7.36
N ALA A 756 -35.90 7.56 8.21
CA ALA A 756 -36.00 7.69 9.66
C ALA A 756 -35.56 9.07 10.17
N ARG A 757 -34.45 9.61 9.64
CA ARG A 757 -33.88 10.89 10.08
C ARG A 757 -34.78 12.08 9.74
N PHE A 758 -35.38 12.06 8.55
CA PHE A 758 -36.19 13.16 8.05
C PHE A 758 -37.70 12.91 8.14
N LYS A 759 -38.12 11.73 8.63
CA LYS A 759 -39.52 11.32 8.78
C LYS A 759 -40.31 11.39 7.47
N VAL A 760 -39.66 11.05 6.36
CA VAL A 760 -40.29 10.97 5.04
C VAL A 760 -41.02 9.63 4.94
N ALA A 761 -42.30 9.59 4.55
CA ALA A 761 -43.02 8.32 4.41
C ALA A 761 -42.62 7.58 3.12
N ASP A 762 -42.85 6.26 3.04
CA ASP A 762 -42.49 5.48 1.83
C ASP A 762 -43.26 5.93 0.56
N ASN A 763 -44.47 6.48 0.74
CA ASN A 763 -45.35 7.00 -0.31
C ASN A 763 -45.23 8.52 -0.52
N ASP A 764 -44.29 9.19 0.13
CA ASP A 764 -44.06 10.62 -0.02
C ASP A 764 -43.61 10.97 -1.45
N GLU A 765 -44.09 12.08 -2.00
CA GLU A 765 -43.78 12.56 -3.34
C GLU A 765 -42.31 12.98 -3.49
N ALA A 766 -41.62 13.30 -2.40
CA ALA A 766 -40.19 13.62 -2.43
C ALA A 766 -39.36 12.51 -3.09
N TRP A 767 -39.76 11.25 -2.91
CA TRP A 767 -39.10 10.09 -3.52
C TRP A 767 -39.26 9.98 -5.04
N THR A 768 -40.14 10.76 -5.65
CA THR A 768 -40.37 10.74 -7.10
C THR A 768 -40.06 12.09 -7.76
N GLN A 769 -40.22 13.19 -7.04
CA GLN A 769 -39.99 14.55 -7.57
C GLN A 769 -38.55 15.04 -7.39
N VAL A 770 -37.82 14.54 -6.39
CA VAL A 770 -36.42 14.93 -6.16
C VAL A 770 -35.51 13.85 -6.75
N GLU A 771 -34.74 14.20 -7.79
CA GLU A 771 -34.04 13.21 -8.62
C GLU A 771 -33.04 12.35 -7.83
N TRP A 772 -32.27 12.93 -6.90
CA TRP A 772 -31.31 12.17 -6.09
C TRP A 772 -32.02 11.23 -5.08
N LEU A 773 -33.19 11.61 -4.56
CA LEU A 773 -33.98 10.73 -3.68
C LEU A 773 -34.62 9.59 -4.45
N LYS A 774 -35.08 9.87 -5.67
CA LYS A 774 -35.57 8.86 -6.60
C LYS A 774 -34.49 7.83 -6.92
N ASP A 775 -33.25 8.26 -7.16
CA ASP A 775 -32.11 7.37 -7.33
C ASP A 775 -31.84 6.51 -6.08
N VAL A 776 -31.83 7.11 -4.88
CA VAL A 776 -31.71 6.38 -3.59
C VAL A 776 -32.78 5.30 -3.46
N LYS A 777 -34.06 5.64 -3.70
CA LYS A 777 -35.17 4.69 -3.59
C LYS A 777 -35.07 3.57 -4.64
N ASN A 778 -34.73 3.91 -5.88
CA ASN A 778 -34.57 2.93 -6.95
C ASN A 778 -33.45 1.95 -6.64
N ALA A 779 -32.28 2.44 -6.19
CA ALA A 779 -31.17 1.60 -5.78
C ALA A 779 -31.56 0.65 -4.64
N ALA A 780 -32.25 1.16 -3.61
CA ALA A 780 -32.75 0.33 -2.51
C ALA A 780 -33.74 -0.76 -2.98
N LEU A 781 -34.63 -0.44 -3.92
CA LEU A 781 -35.56 -1.42 -4.50
C LEU A 781 -34.84 -2.49 -5.32
N ILE A 782 -33.80 -2.11 -6.08
CA ILE A 782 -32.96 -3.04 -6.85
C ILE A 782 -32.22 -3.98 -5.90
N SER A 783 -31.60 -3.47 -4.84
CA SER A 783 -30.98 -4.27 -3.78
C SER A 783 -31.97 -5.27 -3.16
N GLY A 784 -33.16 -4.79 -2.80
CA GLY A 784 -34.20 -5.65 -2.21
C GLY A 784 -34.63 -6.79 -3.15
N ARG A 785 -34.82 -6.49 -4.44
CA ARG A 785 -35.13 -7.51 -5.45
C ARG A 785 -33.99 -8.51 -5.63
N PHE A 786 -32.74 -8.05 -5.59
CA PHE A 786 -31.59 -8.92 -5.63
C PHE A 786 -31.58 -9.91 -4.46
N PHE A 787 -31.77 -9.45 -3.22
CA PHE A 787 -31.82 -10.35 -2.07
C PHE A 787 -32.99 -11.33 -2.14
N VAL A 788 -34.16 -10.88 -2.60
CA VAL A 788 -35.29 -11.78 -2.85
C VAL A 788 -34.96 -12.81 -3.93
N LYS A 789 -34.23 -12.43 -5.00
CA LYS A 789 -33.77 -13.37 -6.03
C LYS A 789 -32.82 -14.41 -5.42
N VAL A 790 -31.83 -13.97 -4.63
CA VAL A 790 -30.90 -14.87 -3.93
C VAL A 790 -31.64 -15.85 -3.02
N LEU A 791 -32.60 -15.38 -2.22
CA LEU A 791 -33.41 -16.23 -1.35
C LEU A 791 -34.32 -17.21 -2.10
N LYS A 792 -34.70 -16.88 -3.34
CA LYS A 792 -35.51 -17.73 -4.22
C LYS A 792 -34.66 -18.72 -5.03
N THR A 793 -33.35 -18.51 -5.12
CA THR A 793 -32.44 -19.46 -5.78
C THR A 793 -32.40 -20.72 -4.92
N PRO A 794 -32.84 -21.88 -5.42
CA PRO A 794 -32.85 -23.10 -4.64
C PRO A 794 -31.43 -23.47 -4.20
N ASP A 795 -31.29 -23.96 -2.96
CA ASP A 795 -30.04 -24.54 -2.48
C ASP A 795 -29.66 -25.70 -3.40
N LEU A 796 -28.54 -25.55 -4.12
CA LEU A 796 -27.90 -26.60 -4.90
C LEU A 796 -27.41 -27.70 -3.93
N HIS A 797 -28.31 -28.61 -3.56
CA HIS A 797 -27.90 -29.90 -3.03
C HIS A 797 -27.17 -30.62 -4.17
N CYS A 798 -25.91 -30.99 -3.91
CA CYS A 798 -24.96 -31.61 -4.83
C CYS A 798 -25.59 -32.35 -6.02
N ALA A 799 -25.39 -31.83 -7.24
CA ALA A 799 -25.65 -32.59 -8.46
C ALA A 799 -24.45 -33.51 -8.74
N ILE A 800 -24.68 -34.83 -8.76
CA ILE A 800 -23.70 -35.82 -9.22
C ILE A 800 -23.81 -35.86 -10.75
N ALA A 801 -22.81 -35.33 -11.45
CA ALA A 801 -22.67 -35.43 -12.90
C ALA A 801 -21.89 -36.70 -13.28
N ARG A 802 -22.21 -37.31 -14.42
CA ARG A 802 -21.42 -38.43 -14.97
C ARG A 802 -20.13 -37.86 -15.54
N ARG A 803 -19.01 -38.58 -15.43
CA ARG A 803 -17.70 -38.13 -15.95
C ARG A 803 -17.70 -37.82 -17.45
N SER A 804 -18.65 -38.39 -18.21
CA SER A 804 -18.86 -38.15 -19.64
C SER A 804 -19.74 -36.94 -19.96
N GLU A 805 -20.45 -36.39 -18.98
CA GLU A 805 -21.39 -35.28 -19.08
C GLU A 805 -21.24 -34.41 -17.82
N PRO A 806 -20.11 -33.69 -17.68
CA PRO A 806 -19.69 -33.03 -16.44
C PRO A 806 -20.55 -31.83 -16.03
#